data_AF-A0A5N6UAQ1-F1
#
_entry.id   AF-A0A5N6UAQ1-F1
#
_cell.length_a   1.000
_cell.length_b   1.000
_cell.length_c   1.000
_cell.angle_alpha   90.00
_cell.angle_beta   90.00
_cell.angle_gamma   90.00
#
_symmetry.space_group_name_H-M   'P 1'
#
loop_
_entity.id
_entity.type
_entity.pdbx_description
1 polymer ?
#
loop_
_entity_poly.entity_id
_entity_poly.type
_entity_poly.pdbx_seq_one_letter_code
_entity_poly.pdbx_strand_id
1 'polypeptide(L)'
;MPAIVTVVGILLTIIFLLLANFDKSKLPHFSTIERLYLPHKTSKPFTRGVNDIQNSIAFYQTLYHQLQNLEQYPEGLERGRGILVTWVADALERASRTPGKSILSVEQYSKEALLAFVQRQQDEVTEQFEAYYSRRQKGGPRERFPNRDSAIKWLKETAPLQLVDGAWLGHIHKITTPFKLRAVSKGLWQILSEELGDGDRKKHHVYVYQELLKSIGHVPQCPTSPEFLQSQHSADNIQSWRAAVAQLLIGSIPDESLPELLGFNLCFEGVQLDTLIIATELREVGIDPYYFVLHISIDNMASGHKAMAAECVNQYLDHIRDSEGVQAMDHAWKRVQAGFVFCDDVNSSLSSDPPILVSHTDLEVELLDVFASKVNAARGVHCTSKARIGSRTMVDWLNPVLFRSPEWQQDFMRNLTDARPWVYKSDSQKSRLVHELRWGGRMFGCFTDRELDILERWIDTLHPFPHTTPHSSSVSDGKRQFNMRNVGFISQQDIDLPHPGHQHPPDILPGWSNGSPKPSPKQFKISNLLPLWFTHTCLLEGLVYAPAITTSETGCAVIRILRAQKGFAKEGPVAAGIDGMKRTDSSGIVEMGQELMKRLGLLEPSSIMDVLQVYPSDFANRMLYYAMVPAANLPLLLGILLAFVELQELVAVSDLLSPEHSDKLTDIALRERECLQFCQTELAQQPAKYVMFCTGYQIGRKNVKFCLDEE
;
A
#
# COMPACT_ATOMS: atom_id res chain seq x y z
N MET A 1 4.62 58.00 -14.41
CA MET A 1 4.21 57.78 -15.81
C MET A 1 5.03 56.61 -16.39
N PRO A 2 4.48 55.81 -17.33
CA PRO A 2 5.10 54.55 -17.77
C PRO A 2 5.66 54.59 -19.21
N ALA A 3 5.93 53.40 -19.77
CA ALA A 3 5.94 53.08 -21.21
C ALA A 3 7.16 53.42 -22.09
N ILE A 4 8.39 53.17 -21.62
CA ILE A 4 9.58 53.05 -22.52
C ILE A 4 10.32 51.71 -22.39
N VAL A 5 10.41 51.12 -21.20
CA VAL A 5 11.24 49.91 -20.96
C VAL A 5 10.70 48.64 -21.63
N THR A 6 9.38 48.53 -21.83
CA THR A 6 8.71 47.29 -22.29
C THR A 6 8.97 46.92 -23.76
N VAL A 7 9.45 47.85 -24.59
CA VAL A 7 9.56 47.64 -26.06
C VAL A 7 10.86 46.92 -26.46
N VAL A 8 11.97 47.16 -25.75
CA VAL A 8 13.29 46.62 -26.13
C VAL A 8 13.40 45.10 -25.89
N GLY A 9 12.83 44.60 -24.78
CA GLY A 9 12.85 43.17 -24.47
C GLY A 9 12.08 42.31 -25.48
N ILE A 10 10.91 42.79 -25.93
CA ILE A 10 10.08 42.07 -26.91
C ILE A 10 10.80 41.96 -28.27
N LEU A 11 11.53 43.02 -28.68
CA LEU A 11 12.27 43.02 -29.95
C LEU A 11 13.41 41.98 -29.96
N LEU A 12 14.14 41.85 -28.85
CA LEU A 12 15.23 40.87 -28.72
C LEU A 12 14.71 39.42 -28.72
N THR A 13 13.61 39.14 -28.03
CA THR A 13 13.00 37.79 -28.03
C THR A 13 12.50 37.38 -29.43
N ILE A 14 11.92 38.32 -30.18
CA ILE A 14 11.49 38.06 -31.57
C ILE A 14 12.69 37.83 -32.50
N ILE A 15 13.79 38.57 -32.34
CA ILE A 15 15.02 38.36 -33.12
C ILE A 15 15.65 36.99 -32.80
N PHE A 16 15.65 36.56 -31.53
CA PHE A 16 16.17 35.25 -31.15
C PHE A 16 15.34 34.09 -31.72
N LEU A 17 14.01 34.25 -31.76
CA LEU A 17 13.09 33.28 -32.38
C LEU A 17 13.14 33.26 -33.92
N LEU A 18 13.65 34.33 -34.57
CA LEU A 18 13.81 34.39 -36.03
C LEU A 18 15.20 33.94 -36.53
N LEU A 19 16.22 33.89 -35.66
CA LEU A 19 17.59 33.51 -36.03
C LEU A 19 17.96 32.05 -35.68
N ALA A 20 17.08 31.29 -35.02
CA ALA A 20 17.30 29.88 -34.69
C ALA A 20 17.15 28.90 -35.89
N ASN A 21 17.02 29.41 -37.12
CA ASN A 21 16.82 28.61 -38.32
C ASN A 21 18.16 28.09 -38.88
N PHE A 22 18.79 27.15 -38.16
CA PHE A 22 20.10 26.61 -38.53
C PHE A 22 20.03 25.62 -39.71
N ASP A 23 20.86 25.87 -40.72
CA ASP A 23 20.99 25.04 -41.92
C ASP A 23 21.53 23.63 -41.59
N LYS A 24 20.82 22.60 -42.03
CA LYS A 24 21.14 21.18 -41.82
C LYS A 24 21.99 20.55 -42.94
N SER A 25 22.52 21.34 -43.87
CA SER A 25 23.19 20.84 -45.08
C SER A 25 24.62 20.29 -44.91
N LYS A 26 25.19 20.23 -43.69
CA LYS A 26 26.60 19.83 -43.48
C LYS A 26 26.82 18.90 -42.28
N LEU A 27 27.71 17.92 -42.51
CA LEU A 27 28.23 16.88 -41.60
C LEU A 27 27.30 15.65 -41.39
N PRO A 28 27.87 14.44 -41.15
CA PRO A 28 27.64 13.33 -42.08
C PRO A 28 26.67 12.22 -41.62
N HIS A 29 26.35 11.34 -42.57
CA HIS A 29 25.52 10.14 -42.38
C HIS A 29 25.96 9.23 -41.23
N PHE A 30 25.00 8.86 -40.39
CA PHE A 30 24.74 7.47 -40.02
C PHE A 30 23.27 7.14 -40.34
N SER A 31 22.96 5.86 -40.58
CA SER A 31 21.78 5.45 -41.35
C SER A 31 20.67 4.78 -40.53
N THR A 32 19.44 5.21 -40.81
CA THR A 32 18.20 4.40 -40.74
C THR A 32 17.73 3.93 -39.35
N ILE A 33 16.63 4.52 -38.89
CA ILE A 33 15.31 3.87 -38.76
C ILE A 33 14.26 4.99 -38.82
N GLU A 34 13.33 4.93 -39.77
CA GLU A 34 12.21 5.88 -39.85
C GLU A 34 10.88 5.23 -39.44
N ARG A 35 10.30 5.82 -38.39
CA ARG A 35 8.89 6.24 -38.27
C ARG A 35 7.84 5.50 -39.12
N LEU A 36 6.84 4.96 -38.43
CA LEU A 36 5.45 5.09 -38.85
C LEU A 36 4.77 6.20 -38.02
N TYR A 37 4.96 7.45 -38.44
CA TYR A 37 4.15 8.59 -38.00
C TYR A 37 3.13 8.93 -39.09
N LEU A 38 1.84 8.91 -38.76
CA LEU A 38 0.77 9.39 -39.64
C LEU A 38 0.29 10.79 -39.21
N PRO A 39 -0.15 11.65 -40.14
CA PRO A 39 -0.28 13.09 -39.87
C PRO A 39 -1.58 13.46 -39.13
N HIS A 40 -1.47 14.37 -38.17
CA HIS A 40 -2.63 15.05 -37.58
C HIS A 40 -3.43 15.81 -38.66
N LYS A 41 -4.72 15.48 -38.80
CA LYS A 41 -5.71 16.41 -39.35
C LYS A 41 -6.25 17.30 -38.22
N THR A 42 -6.37 18.59 -38.50
CA THR A 42 -6.93 19.59 -37.58
C THR A 42 -8.45 19.43 -37.46
N SER A 43 -8.90 18.80 -36.37
CA SER A 43 -10.32 18.72 -36.01
C SER A 43 -10.82 20.04 -35.42
N LYS A 44 -12.03 20.45 -35.80
CA LYS A 44 -12.73 21.60 -35.17
C LYS A 44 -13.15 21.24 -33.73
N PRO A 45 -13.27 22.22 -32.81
CA PRO A 45 -13.62 21.96 -31.42
C PRO A 45 -15.01 21.31 -31.30
N PHE A 46 -15.06 20.11 -30.70
CA PHE A 46 -16.29 19.33 -30.48
C PHE A 46 -16.75 19.40 -29.02
N THR A 47 -16.66 20.60 -28.43
CA THR A 47 -16.67 20.87 -26.97
C THR A 47 -18.03 20.73 -26.27
N ARG A 48 -19.05 20.15 -26.92
CA ARG A 48 -20.40 19.97 -26.33
C ARG A 48 -20.84 18.53 -26.14
N GLY A 49 -20.22 17.55 -26.81
CA GLY A 49 -20.60 16.13 -26.69
C GLY A 49 -19.72 15.32 -25.73
N VAL A 50 -18.47 15.73 -25.51
CA VAL A 50 -17.51 14.98 -24.66
C VAL A 50 -17.91 15.07 -23.18
N ASN A 51 -18.35 16.25 -22.74
CA ASN A 51 -18.70 16.52 -21.34
C ASN A 51 -19.94 15.73 -20.88
N ASP A 52 -20.93 15.50 -21.75
CA ASP A 52 -22.09 14.66 -21.41
C ASP A 52 -21.68 13.18 -21.20
N ILE A 53 -20.76 12.67 -22.02
CA ILE A 53 -20.28 11.28 -21.92
C ILE A 53 -19.47 11.07 -20.63
N GLN A 54 -18.58 12.00 -20.30
CA GLN A 54 -17.78 11.98 -19.06
C GLN A 54 -18.61 12.22 -17.78
N ASN A 55 -19.88 12.62 -17.91
CA ASN A 55 -20.83 12.75 -16.80
C ASN A 55 -21.86 11.60 -16.75
N SER A 56 -21.63 10.51 -17.49
CA SER A 56 -22.47 9.31 -17.43
C SER A 56 -21.89 8.24 -16.48
N ILE A 57 -22.72 7.62 -15.65
CA ILE A 57 -22.27 6.56 -14.73
C ILE A 57 -21.70 5.34 -15.48
N ALA A 58 -22.26 5.03 -16.65
CA ALA A 58 -21.80 3.96 -17.54
C ALA A 58 -20.35 4.17 -18.04
N PHE A 59 -19.92 5.42 -18.23
CA PHE A 59 -18.53 5.73 -18.60
C PHE A 59 -17.55 5.33 -17.49
N TYR A 60 -17.85 5.70 -16.24
CA TYR A 60 -17.03 5.33 -15.08
C TYR A 60 -17.06 3.83 -14.80
N GLN A 61 -18.24 3.18 -14.88
CA GLN A 61 -18.38 1.72 -14.78
C GLN A 61 -17.55 0.97 -15.81
N THR A 62 -17.56 1.42 -17.08
CA THR A 62 -16.74 0.83 -18.15
C THR A 62 -15.25 0.98 -17.83
N LEU A 63 -14.82 2.20 -17.49
CA LEU A 63 -13.40 2.49 -17.25
C LEU A 63 -12.87 1.79 -15.99
N TYR A 64 -13.67 1.73 -14.92
CA TYR A 64 -13.39 0.94 -13.71
C TYR A 64 -13.13 -0.53 -14.05
N HIS A 65 -13.99 -1.16 -14.85
CA HIS A 65 -13.82 -2.56 -15.26
C HIS A 65 -12.58 -2.77 -16.13
N GLN A 66 -12.26 -1.84 -17.04
CA GLN A 66 -11.03 -1.90 -17.84
C GLN A 66 -9.78 -1.79 -16.94
N LEU A 67 -9.77 -0.87 -15.97
CA LEU A 67 -8.64 -0.64 -15.05
C LEU A 67 -8.46 -1.75 -14.00
N GLN A 68 -9.55 -2.42 -13.58
CA GLN A 68 -9.51 -3.64 -12.75
C GLN A 68 -9.00 -4.88 -13.54
N ASN A 69 -8.86 -4.79 -14.86
CA ASN A 69 -8.53 -5.91 -15.76
C ASN A 69 -7.55 -5.48 -16.87
N LEU A 70 -6.46 -4.78 -16.52
CA LEU A 70 -5.50 -4.26 -17.51
C LEU A 70 -4.84 -5.33 -18.39
N GLU A 71 -4.79 -6.59 -17.93
CA GLU A 71 -4.36 -7.76 -18.71
C GLU A 71 -5.24 -8.02 -19.94
N GLN A 72 -6.52 -7.62 -19.89
CA GLN A 72 -7.53 -7.83 -20.93
C GLN A 72 -7.88 -6.53 -21.67
N TYR A 73 -7.74 -5.38 -21.02
CA TYR A 73 -8.13 -4.05 -21.52
C TYR A 73 -7.03 -2.99 -21.37
N PRO A 74 -5.83 -3.19 -21.94
CA PRO A 74 -4.71 -2.25 -21.80
C PRO A 74 -5.03 -0.84 -22.35
N GLU A 75 -5.95 -0.72 -23.30
CA GLU A 75 -6.44 0.56 -23.84
C GLU A 75 -7.22 1.40 -22.81
N GLY A 76 -7.71 0.79 -21.73
CA GLY A 76 -8.30 1.49 -20.59
C GLY A 76 -7.32 2.46 -19.94
N LEU A 77 -6.04 2.11 -19.89
CA LEU A 77 -4.99 2.96 -19.31
C LEU A 77 -4.65 4.15 -20.22
N GLU A 78 -4.53 3.96 -21.53
CA GLU A 78 -4.30 5.08 -22.47
C GLU A 78 -5.45 6.08 -22.45
N ARG A 79 -6.69 5.59 -22.45
CA ARG A 79 -7.90 6.40 -22.28
C ARG A 79 -7.88 7.14 -20.93
N GLY A 80 -7.49 6.44 -19.87
CA GLY A 80 -7.37 6.93 -18.51
C GLY A 80 -6.41 8.08 -18.31
N ARG A 81 -5.21 8.01 -18.91
CA ARG A 81 -4.14 9.01 -18.76
C ARG A 81 -4.57 10.44 -19.09
N GLY A 82 -5.26 10.63 -20.22
CA GLY A 82 -5.77 11.95 -20.62
C GLY A 82 -6.88 12.49 -19.69
N ILE A 83 -7.66 11.59 -19.10
CA ILE A 83 -8.72 11.93 -18.13
C ILE A 83 -8.10 12.41 -16.81
N LEU A 84 -7.11 11.67 -16.30
CA LEU A 84 -6.40 12.00 -15.06
C LEU A 84 -5.76 13.40 -15.12
N VAL A 85 -5.01 13.71 -16.19
CA VAL A 85 -4.40 15.03 -16.40
C VAL A 85 -5.47 16.14 -16.42
N THR A 86 -6.62 15.88 -17.03
CA THR A 86 -7.74 16.84 -17.04
C THR A 86 -8.30 17.06 -15.64
N TRP A 87 -8.55 16.02 -14.86
CA TRP A 87 -9.09 16.16 -13.51
C TRP A 87 -8.11 16.80 -12.51
N VAL A 88 -6.81 16.54 -12.63
CA VAL A 88 -5.78 17.22 -11.81
C VAL A 88 -5.76 18.71 -12.11
N ALA A 89 -5.86 19.11 -13.40
CA ALA A 89 -5.96 20.51 -13.80
C ALA A 89 -7.28 21.16 -13.32
N ASP A 90 -8.41 20.48 -13.45
CA ASP A 90 -9.72 20.91 -12.98
C ASP A 90 -9.73 21.15 -11.45
N ALA A 91 -9.13 20.23 -10.68
CA ALA A 91 -9.01 20.29 -9.23
C ALA A 91 -8.10 21.45 -8.79
N LEU A 92 -6.94 21.61 -9.44
CA LEU A 92 -6.05 22.77 -9.26
C LEU A 92 -6.78 24.09 -9.54
N GLU A 93 -7.58 24.17 -10.61
CA GLU A 93 -8.33 25.39 -10.91
C GLU A 93 -9.34 25.73 -9.80
N ARG A 94 -10.00 24.72 -9.20
CA ARG A 94 -10.90 24.93 -8.05
C ARG A 94 -10.14 25.34 -6.79
N ALA A 95 -9.10 24.60 -6.38
CA ALA A 95 -8.32 24.90 -5.18
C ALA A 95 -7.61 26.27 -5.26
N SER A 96 -7.19 26.70 -6.46
CA SER A 96 -6.57 28.02 -6.68
C SER A 96 -7.48 29.21 -6.33
N ARG A 97 -8.79 29.00 -6.17
CA ARG A 97 -9.76 30.02 -5.76
C ARG A 97 -9.81 30.20 -4.24
N THR A 98 -9.33 29.22 -3.47
CA THR A 98 -9.26 29.23 -2.00
C THR A 98 -7.94 28.61 -1.49
N PRO A 99 -6.76 29.08 -1.96
CA PRO A 99 -5.49 28.37 -1.74
C PRO A 99 -5.12 28.25 -0.26
N GLY A 100 -5.51 29.24 0.56
CA GLY A 100 -5.31 29.26 2.02
C GLY A 100 -6.04 28.15 2.80
N LYS A 101 -6.97 27.42 2.18
CA LYS A 101 -7.64 26.23 2.75
C LYS A 101 -7.05 24.89 2.29
N SER A 102 -5.98 24.91 1.48
CA SER A 102 -5.40 23.71 0.85
C SER A 102 -3.90 23.66 1.07
N ILE A 103 -3.25 22.59 0.61
CA ILE A 103 -1.79 22.45 0.60
C ILE A 103 -1.09 23.54 -0.25
N LEU A 104 -1.81 24.25 -1.12
CA LEU A 104 -1.33 25.42 -1.86
C LEU A 104 -0.95 26.59 -0.94
N SER A 105 -1.40 26.58 0.32
CA SER A 105 -0.96 27.52 1.36
C SER A 105 0.52 27.37 1.76
N VAL A 106 1.17 26.26 1.39
CA VAL A 106 2.59 25.99 1.62
C VAL A 106 3.35 26.27 0.32
N GLU A 107 3.57 27.55 0.01
CA GLU A 107 4.16 28.00 -1.26
C GLU A 107 5.58 27.47 -1.52
N GLN A 108 6.35 27.24 -0.46
CA GLN A 108 7.71 26.69 -0.48
C GLN A 108 7.77 25.46 0.42
N TYR A 109 8.44 24.39 -0.02
CA TYR A 109 8.62 23.20 0.79
C TYR A 109 9.65 23.43 1.91
N SER A 110 9.24 23.08 3.13
CA SER A 110 10.13 22.62 4.19
C SER A 110 9.44 21.49 4.95
N LYS A 111 10.21 20.63 5.61
CA LYS A 111 9.69 19.50 6.41
C LYS A 111 8.76 20.01 7.52
N GLU A 112 9.13 21.12 8.14
CA GLU A 112 8.36 21.80 9.20
C GLU A 112 7.05 22.38 8.65
N ALA A 113 7.10 23.03 7.48
CA ALA A 113 5.91 23.63 6.86
C ALA A 113 4.90 22.56 6.41
N LEU A 114 5.38 21.44 5.88
CA LEU A 114 4.57 20.28 5.52
C LEU A 114 3.93 19.64 6.75
N LEU A 115 4.72 19.33 7.79
CA LEU A 115 4.20 18.71 9.02
C LEU A 115 3.23 19.66 9.75
N ALA A 116 3.48 20.97 9.76
CA ALA A 116 2.56 21.96 10.31
C ALA A 116 1.25 22.08 9.50
N PHE A 117 1.26 21.82 8.19
CA PHE A 117 0.03 21.72 7.39
C PHE A 117 -0.75 20.45 7.73
N VAL A 118 -0.10 19.28 7.77
CA VAL A 118 -0.73 18.01 8.14
C VAL A 118 -1.34 18.05 9.54
N GLN A 119 -0.64 18.66 10.51
CA GLN A 119 -1.15 18.84 11.86
C GLN A 119 -2.37 19.77 11.92
N ARG A 120 -2.37 20.87 11.15
CA ARG A 120 -3.58 21.71 11.02
C ARG A 120 -4.75 20.85 10.53
N GLN A 121 -4.59 20.12 9.43
CA GLN A 121 -5.64 19.25 8.87
C GLN A 121 -6.29 18.32 9.92
N GLN A 122 -5.49 17.69 10.78
CA GLN A 122 -5.99 16.85 11.87
C GLN A 122 -6.78 17.66 12.92
N ASP A 123 -6.28 18.83 13.32
CA ASP A 123 -6.96 19.71 14.27
C ASP A 123 -8.29 20.27 13.71
N GLU A 124 -8.41 20.53 12.39
CA GLU A 124 -9.66 20.98 11.76
C GLU A 124 -10.73 19.89 11.80
N VAL A 125 -10.41 18.68 11.29
CA VAL A 125 -11.32 17.53 11.32
C VAL A 125 -11.77 17.22 12.76
N THR A 126 -10.86 17.39 13.70
CA THR A 126 -11.12 17.19 15.13
C THR A 126 -12.13 18.17 15.71
N GLU A 127 -11.94 19.49 15.52
CA GLU A 127 -12.91 20.49 16.01
C GLU A 127 -14.28 20.32 15.35
N GLN A 128 -14.31 20.02 14.05
CA GLN A 128 -15.55 19.73 13.33
C GLN A 128 -16.30 18.52 13.91
N PHE A 129 -15.59 17.47 14.31
CA PHE A 129 -16.18 16.28 14.91
C PHE A 129 -16.66 16.52 16.35
N GLU A 130 -15.92 17.28 17.16
CA GLU A 130 -16.38 17.73 18.48
C GLU A 130 -17.64 18.61 18.36
N ALA A 131 -17.69 19.51 17.36
CA ALA A 131 -18.84 20.34 17.06
C ALA A 131 -20.05 19.50 16.59
N TYR A 132 -19.84 18.49 15.73
CA TYR A 132 -20.85 17.49 15.36
C TYR A 132 -21.40 16.78 16.60
N TYR A 133 -20.53 16.22 17.44
CA TYR A 133 -20.95 15.48 18.62
C TYR A 133 -21.69 16.36 19.63
N SER A 134 -21.31 17.64 19.74
CA SER A 134 -22.02 18.66 20.52
C SER A 134 -23.44 18.94 20.01
N ARG A 135 -23.72 18.78 18.71
CA ARG A 135 -25.08 18.81 18.14
C ARG A 135 -25.85 17.51 18.47
N ARG A 136 -25.21 16.35 18.29
CA ARG A 136 -25.79 15.02 18.60
C ARG A 136 -26.23 14.92 20.07
N GLN A 137 -25.37 15.32 21.02
CA GLN A 137 -25.66 15.33 22.46
C GLN A 137 -26.82 16.24 22.87
N LYS A 138 -27.12 17.29 22.11
CA LYS A 138 -28.26 18.20 22.33
C LYS A 138 -29.57 17.69 21.74
N GLY A 139 -29.62 16.44 21.28
CA GLY A 139 -30.80 15.84 20.67
C GLY A 139 -30.99 16.18 19.18
N GLY A 140 -29.93 16.61 18.48
CA GLY A 140 -29.97 16.79 17.04
C GLY A 140 -30.26 15.48 16.28
N PRO A 141 -30.65 15.56 14.99
CA PRO A 141 -30.80 14.38 14.13
C PRO A 141 -29.43 13.78 13.77
N ARG A 142 -29.46 12.60 13.13
CA ARG A 142 -28.30 12.05 12.41
C ARG A 142 -28.08 12.81 11.10
N GLU A 143 -26.84 13.01 10.71
CA GLU A 143 -26.44 13.86 9.58
C GLU A 143 -26.12 13.05 8.31
N ARG A 144 -25.83 11.74 8.42
CA ARG A 144 -25.64 10.83 7.27
C ARG A 144 -26.72 9.77 7.14
N PHE A 145 -27.07 9.09 8.23
CA PHE A 145 -27.94 7.92 8.17
C PHE A 145 -29.20 8.09 9.01
N PRO A 146 -30.27 8.72 8.49
CA PRO A 146 -31.56 8.83 9.20
C PRO A 146 -32.05 7.49 9.77
N ASN A 147 -31.87 6.38 9.04
CA ASN A 147 -32.24 5.03 9.45
C ASN A 147 -31.28 3.95 8.91
N ARG A 148 -31.47 2.70 9.35
CA ARG A 148 -30.63 1.55 8.95
C ARG A 148 -30.65 1.29 7.44
N ASP A 149 -31.80 1.46 6.79
CA ASP A 149 -31.95 1.19 5.37
C ASP A 149 -31.21 2.22 4.51
N SER A 150 -31.16 3.49 4.95
CA SER A 150 -30.35 4.54 4.31
C SER A 150 -28.84 4.25 4.41
N ALA A 151 -28.37 3.72 5.54
CA ALA A 151 -26.98 3.25 5.68
C ALA A 151 -26.70 2.03 4.78
N ILE A 152 -27.64 1.08 4.69
CA ILE A 152 -27.52 -0.10 3.79
C ILE A 152 -27.52 0.31 2.32
N LYS A 153 -28.31 1.31 1.92
CA LYS A 153 -28.25 1.86 0.56
C LYS A 153 -26.88 2.49 0.32
N TRP A 154 -26.42 3.38 1.20
CA TRP A 154 -25.13 4.06 1.05
C TRP A 154 -23.95 3.07 0.99
N LEU A 155 -23.89 2.06 1.88
CA LEU A 155 -22.86 1.01 1.85
C LEU A 155 -22.87 0.22 0.54
N LYS A 156 -24.04 -0.01 -0.07
CA LYS A 156 -24.10 -0.64 -1.41
C LYS A 156 -23.63 0.32 -2.50
N GLU A 157 -23.89 1.61 -2.40
CA GLU A 157 -23.54 2.60 -3.43
C GLU A 157 -22.06 3.00 -3.41
N THR A 158 -21.42 3.02 -2.24
CA THR A 158 -19.98 3.31 -2.11
C THR A 158 -19.09 2.09 -2.34
N ALA A 159 -19.66 0.88 -2.43
CA ALA A 159 -18.93 -0.37 -2.67
C ALA A 159 -17.91 -0.33 -3.83
N PRO A 160 -18.13 0.35 -4.98
CA PRO A 160 -17.11 0.48 -6.02
C PRO A 160 -15.83 1.18 -5.57
N LEU A 161 -15.90 2.09 -4.59
CA LEU A 161 -14.74 2.77 -3.99
C LEU A 161 -14.08 1.89 -2.92
N GLN A 162 -14.86 1.41 -1.96
CA GLN A 162 -14.34 0.63 -0.81
C GLN A 162 -13.82 -0.78 -1.20
N LEU A 163 -14.00 -1.19 -2.46
CA LEU A 163 -13.50 -2.47 -3.01
C LEU A 163 -12.29 -2.31 -3.95
N VAL A 164 -11.72 -1.10 -4.02
CA VAL A 164 -10.41 -0.81 -4.64
C VAL A 164 -9.38 -0.26 -3.63
N ASP A 165 -9.60 -0.49 -2.33
CA ASP A 165 -8.72 -0.01 -1.26
C ASP A 165 -7.26 -0.46 -1.43
N GLY A 166 -6.33 0.49 -1.31
CA GLY A 166 -4.91 0.36 -1.66
C GLY A 166 -4.56 0.52 -3.15
N ALA A 167 -5.52 0.56 -4.09
CA ALA A 167 -5.22 0.49 -5.53
C ALA A 167 -4.42 1.68 -6.08
N TRP A 168 -4.46 2.86 -5.42
CA TRP A 168 -3.63 4.00 -5.81
C TRP A 168 -2.13 3.71 -5.66
N LEU A 169 -1.74 2.71 -4.85
CA LEU A 169 -0.36 2.24 -4.73
C LEU A 169 -0.07 0.98 -5.55
N GLY A 170 -1.06 0.38 -6.21
CA GLY A 170 -1.03 -0.99 -6.71
C GLY A 170 0.10 -1.37 -7.69
N HIS A 171 0.83 -0.40 -8.24
CA HIS A 171 1.99 -0.62 -9.10
C HIS A 171 3.30 -0.01 -8.59
N ILE A 172 3.37 0.45 -7.34
CA ILE A 172 4.56 1.07 -6.76
C ILE A 172 5.67 0.05 -6.47
N HIS A 173 6.93 0.52 -6.43
CA HIS A 173 8.09 -0.25 -5.95
C HIS A 173 8.34 -1.59 -6.67
N LYS A 174 8.14 -1.59 -7.99
CA LYS A 174 8.52 -2.70 -8.89
C LYS A 174 10.05 -2.77 -9.07
N ILE A 175 10.54 -3.85 -9.67
CA ILE A 175 11.93 -3.93 -10.15
C ILE A 175 12.28 -2.85 -11.20
N THR A 176 11.27 -2.30 -11.89
CA THR A 176 11.42 -1.21 -12.87
C THR A 176 11.60 0.16 -12.24
N THR A 177 11.22 0.34 -10.97
CA THR A 177 11.39 1.61 -10.25
C THR A 177 12.90 1.91 -10.11
N PRO A 178 13.40 3.09 -10.55
CA PRO A 178 14.81 3.43 -10.48
C PRO A 178 15.41 3.23 -9.08
N PHE A 179 16.60 2.64 -8.99
CA PHE A 179 17.14 2.14 -7.73
C PHE A 179 17.37 3.29 -6.73
N LYS A 180 17.71 4.50 -7.22
CA LYS A 180 17.79 5.72 -6.38
C LYS A 180 16.46 6.12 -5.70
N LEU A 181 15.31 5.65 -6.19
CA LEU A 181 13.97 5.92 -5.67
C LEU A 181 13.38 4.73 -4.89
N ARG A 182 14.14 3.64 -4.71
CA ARG A 182 13.65 2.43 -4.03
C ARG A 182 13.34 2.66 -2.55
N ALA A 183 14.06 3.53 -1.85
CA ALA A 183 13.74 3.88 -0.45
C ALA A 183 12.35 4.52 -0.30
N VAL A 184 12.08 5.60 -1.05
CA VAL A 184 10.79 6.31 -1.06
C VAL A 184 9.64 5.38 -1.44
N SER A 185 9.79 4.66 -2.55
CA SER A 185 8.74 3.77 -3.05
C SER A 185 8.51 2.56 -2.15
N LYS A 186 9.51 2.09 -1.40
CA LYS A 186 9.36 1.05 -0.37
C LYS A 186 8.50 1.52 0.80
N GLY A 187 8.64 2.78 1.21
CA GLY A 187 7.78 3.36 2.25
C GLY A 187 6.30 3.36 1.84
N LEU A 188 6.02 3.79 0.62
CA LEU A 188 4.69 3.65 0.01
C LEU A 188 4.25 2.18 -0.09
N TRP A 189 5.15 1.26 -0.44
CA TRP A 189 4.79 -0.17 -0.52
C TRP A 189 4.46 -0.79 0.86
N GLN A 190 4.98 -0.27 1.98
CA GLN A 190 4.54 -0.72 3.31
C GLN A 190 3.09 -0.29 3.60
N ILE A 191 2.67 0.92 3.19
CA ILE A 191 1.27 1.35 3.26
C ILE A 191 0.39 0.36 2.46
N LEU A 192 0.72 0.14 1.17
CA LEU A 192 0.03 -0.85 0.33
C LEU A 192 -0.02 -2.24 0.98
N SER A 193 1.06 -2.70 1.61
CA SER A 193 1.03 -4.01 2.24
C SER A 193 0.04 -4.07 3.41
N GLU A 194 -0.10 -3.00 4.19
CA GLU A 194 -1.06 -2.93 5.31
C GLU A 194 -2.51 -2.84 4.82
N GLU A 195 -2.80 -2.10 3.74
CA GLU A 195 -4.11 -2.10 3.03
C GLU A 195 -4.53 -3.52 2.59
N LEU A 196 -3.55 -4.27 2.08
CA LEU A 196 -3.70 -5.68 1.70
C LEU A 196 -3.56 -6.64 2.90
N GLY A 197 -3.63 -6.12 4.13
CA GLY A 197 -3.68 -6.87 5.38
C GLY A 197 -2.36 -7.52 5.81
N ASP A 198 -1.24 -7.08 5.25
CA ASP A 198 0.06 -7.76 5.23
C ASP A 198 0.02 -9.20 4.68
N GLY A 199 -1.06 -9.56 3.98
CA GLY A 199 -1.33 -10.95 3.62
C GLY A 199 -1.85 -11.81 4.78
N ASP A 200 -2.41 -11.22 5.83
CA ASP A 200 -3.52 -11.84 6.59
C ASP A 200 -4.84 -11.41 5.96
N ARG A 201 -5.55 -12.39 5.38
CA ARG A 201 -6.83 -12.18 4.70
C ARG A 201 -7.85 -11.47 5.58
N LYS A 202 -7.84 -11.71 6.90
CA LYS A 202 -8.80 -11.07 7.82
C LYS A 202 -8.54 -9.58 7.97
N LYS A 203 -7.28 -9.15 7.88
CA LYS A 203 -6.86 -7.75 7.95
C LYS A 203 -7.17 -6.98 6.67
N HIS A 204 -7.05 -7.63 5.50
CA HIS A 204 -7.14 -7.02 4.17
C HIS A 204 -8.45 -6.21 3.97
N HIS A 205 -8.33 -4.91 3.70
CA HIS A 205 -9.45 -3.96 3.81
C HIS A 205 -10.65 -4.30 2.90
N VAL A 206 -10.40 -4.65 1.63
CA VAL A 206 -11.42 -5.12 0.69
C VAL A 206 -12.17 -6.36 1.21
N TYR A 207 -11.51 -7.28 1.92
CA TYR A 207 -12.17 -8.43 2.55
C TYR A 207 -13.00 -8.02 3.78
N VAL A 208 -12.49 -7.12 4.62
CA VAL A 208 -13.27 -6.52 5.73
C VAL A 208 -14.54 -5.85 5.22
N TYR A 209 -14.47 -5.11 4.10
CA TYR A 209 -15.64 -4.51 3.47
C TYR A 209 -16.63 -5.53 2.91
N GLN A 210 -16.13 -6.62 2.30
CA GLN A 210 -16.99 -7.73 1.86
C GLN A 210 -17.73 -8.40 3.03
N GLU A 211 -17.10 -8.58 4.19
CA GLU A 211 -17.75 -9.11 5.39
C GLU A 211 -18.75 -8.12 6.01
N LEU A 212 -18.47 -6.81 5.98
CA LEU A 212 -19.44 -5.77 6.33
C LEU A 212 -20.69 -5.85 5.42
N LEU A 213 -20.52 -5.94 4.11
CA LEU A 213 -21.64 -6.11 3.17
C LEU A 213 -22.43 -7.41 3.45
N LYS A 214 -21.75 -8.53 3.70
CA LYS A 214 -22.40 -9.81 4.06
C LYS A 214 -23.23 -9.67 5.34
N SER A 215 -22.74 -8.96 6.35
CA SER A 215 -23.44 -8.73 7.63
C SER A 215 -24.78 -7.97 7.48
N ILE A 216 -24.90 -7.11 6.45
CA ILE A 216 -26.14 -6.40 6.11
C ILE A 216 -27.01 -7.15 5.09
N GLY A 217 -26.73 -8.44 4.84
CA GLY A 217 -27.50 -9.30 3.96
C GLY A 217 -27.20 -9.08 2.47
N HIS A 218 -25.97 -8.68 2.13
CA HIS A 218 -25.58 -8.45 0.74
C HIS A 218 -24.22 -9.08 0.40
N VAL A 219 -24.20 -9.98 -0.58
CA VAL A 219 -22.94 -10.55 -1.10
C VAL A 219 -22.58 -9.81 -2.39
N PRO A 220 -21.52 -8.97 -2.40
CA PRO A 220 -21.06 -8.34 -3.63
C PRO A 220 -20.52 -9.39 -4.60
N GLN A 221 -20.61 -9.12 -5.91
CA GLN A 221 -19.87 -9.87 -6.92
C GLN A 221 -18.38 -9.52 -6.86
N CYS A 222 -17.53 -10.30 -7.53
CA CYS A 222 -16.09 -10.00 -7.60
C CYS A 222 -15.88 -8.63 -8.28
N PRO A 223 -15.19 -7.65 -7.65
CA PRO A 223 -15.01 -6.29 -8.19
C PRO A 223 -14.40 -6.24 -9.60
N THR A 224 -13.66 -7.27 -10.00
CA THR A 224 -13.05 -7.42 -11.33
C THR A 224 -14.00 -8.02 -12.38
N SER A 225 -15.16 -8.58 -12.03
CA SER A 225 -16.01 -9.31 -12.99
C SER A 225 -17.12 -8.44 -13.61
N PRO A 226 -17.59 -8.75 -14.85
CA PRO A 226 -18.67 -8.00 -15.51
C PRO A 226 -20.00 -7.97 -14.73
N GLU A 227 -20.23 -8.96 -13.86
CA GLU A 227 -21.43 -9.07 -13.02
C GLU A 227 -21.46 -8.02 -11.92
N PHE A 228 -20.31 -7.47 -11.50
CA PHE A 228 -20.24 -6.38 -10.53
C PHE A 228 -20.95 -5.12 -11.05
N LEU A 229 -20.76 -4.79 -12.33
CA LEU A 229 -21.43 -3.65 -12.97
C LEU A 229 -22.97 -3.82 -12.99
N GLN A 230 -23.44 -5.06 -13.18
CA GLN A 230 -24.87 -5.42 -13.29
C GLN A 230 -25.59 -5.52 -11.93
N SER A 231 -24.86 -5.41 -10.84
CA SER A 231 -25.39 -5.55 -9.48
C SER A 231 -26.29 -4.37 -9.05
N GLN A 232 -27.04 -4.56 -7.95
CA GLN A 232 -27.87 -3.50 -7.36
C GLN A 232 -27.05 -2.42 -6.60
N HIS A 233 -25.72 -2.40 -6.73
CA HIS A 233 -24.85 -1.28 -6.30
C HIS A 233 -24.97 -0.04 -7.22
N SER A 234 -25.42 -0.24 -8.46
CA SER A 234 -24.90 0.50 -9.61
C SER A 234 -25.74 1.67 -10.15
N ALA A 235 -26.84 2.06 -9.48
CA ALA A 235 -27.84 2.96 -10.09
C ALA A 235 -27.47 4.47 -10.04
N ASP A 236 -27.26 5.03 -8.85
CA ASP A 236 -27.39 6.49 -8.66
C ASP A 236 -26.05 7.21 -8.35
N ASN A 237 -25.08 6.55 -7.71
CA ASN A 237 -23.91 7.22 -7.11
C ASN A 237 -22.71 7.33 -8.06
N ILE A 238 -22.77 8.29 -8.99
CA ILE A 238 -21.68 8.56 -9.94
C ILE A 238 -20.34 8.99 -9.27
N GLN A 239 -20.39 9.64 -8.10
CA GLN A 239 -19.18 10.09 -7.40
C GLN A 239 -18.33 8.90 -6.91
N SER A 240 -18.95 7.84 -6.38
CA SER A 240 -18.21 6.66 -5.91
C SER A 240 -17.48 5.96 -7.05
N TRP A 241 -18.09 5.86 -8.24
CA TRP A 241 -17.42 5.33 -9.43
C TRP A 241 -16.30 6.26 -9.93
N ARG A 242 -16.47 7.60 -9.86
CA ARG A 242 -15.41 8.57 -10.19
C ARG A 242 -14.22 8.48 -9.26
N ALA A 243 -14.44 8.35 -7.94
CA ALA A 243 -13.40 8.21 -6.94
C ALA A 243 -12.63 6.89 -7.09
N ALA A 244 -13.33 5.78 -7.33
CA ALA A 244 -12.71 4.47 -7.59
C ALA A 244 -11.81 4.51 -8.84
N VAL A 245 -12.30 5.12 -9.92
CA VAL A 245 -11.51 5.36 -11.14
C VAL A 245 -10.31 6.29 -10.86
N ALA A 246 -10.46 7.31 -10.02
CA ALA A 246 -9.35 8.22 -9.67
C ALA A 246 -8.18 7.48 -8.99
N GLN A 247 -8.46 6.63 -8.00
CA GLN A 247 -7.46 5.78 -7.34
C GLN A 247 -6.78 4.83 -8.33
N LEU A 248 -7.57 4.07 -9.11
CA LEU A 248 -7.06 3.15 -10.12
C LEU A 248 -6.16 3.86 -11.16
N LEU A 249 -6.52 5.08 -11.58
CA LEU A 249 -5.75 5.85 -12.57
C LEU A 249 -4.43 6.38 -12.03
N ILE A 250 -4.40 7.01 -10.86
CA ILE A 250 -3.15 7.57 -10.31
C ILE A 250 -2.15 6.47 -9.97
N GLY A 251 -2.63 5.31 -9.49
CA GLY A 251 -1.80 4.14 -9.25
C GLY A 251 -1.29 3.42 -10.50
N SER A 252 -1.88 3.68 -11.67
CA SER A 252 -1.50 3.02 -12.93
C SER A 252 -0.28 3.62 -13.65
N ILE A 253 0.20 4.80 -13.24
CA ILE A 253 1.30 5.51 -13.94
C ILE A 253 2.43 6.05 -13.01
N PRO A 254 2.88 5.31 -11.97
CA PRO A 254 3.77 5.83 -10.94
C PRO A 254 5.12 6.33 -11.49
N ASP A 255 5.68 5.70 -12.53
CA ASP A 255 6.96 6.11 -13.12
C ASP A 255 6.89 7.49 -13.80
N GLU A 256 5.70 7.95 -14.21
CA GLU A 256 5.46 9.29 -14.76
C GLU A 256 4.93 10.28 -13.72
N SER A 257 4.09 9.81 -12.78
CA SER A 257 3.36 10.65 -11.83
C SER A 257 3.73 10.45 -10.36
N LEU A 258 4.94 9.95 -10.04
CA LEU A 258 5.36 9.70 -8.65
C LEU A 258 5.12 10.90 -7.69
N PRO A 259 5.37 12.16 -8.06
CA PRO A 259 5.08 13.28 -7.18
C PRO A 259 3.58 13.47 -6.94
N GLU A 260 2.74 13.40 -7.99
CA GLU A 260 1.29 13.45 -7.84
C GLU A 260 0.77 12.26 -7.03
N LEU A 261 1.34 11.07 -7.18
CA LEU A 261 0.98 9.90 -6.38
C LEU A 261 1.37 10.11 -4.91
N LEU A 262 2.57 10.61 -4.60
CA LEU A 262 2.99 10.97 -3.25
C LEU A 262 2.04 11.99 -2.61
N GLY A 263 1.58 12.98 -3.38
CA GLY A 263 0.59 13.96 -2.95
C GLY A 263 -0.80 13.38 -2.71
N PHE A 264 -1.28 12.57 -3.66
CA PHE A 264 -2.56 11.88 -3.59
C PHE A 264 -2.61 10.99 -2.35
N ASN A 265 -1.55 10.20 -2.13
CA ASN A 265 -1.37 9.36 -0.95
C ASN A 265 -1.38 10.19 0.33
N LEU A 266 -0.58 11.26 0.40
CA LEU A 266 -0.56 12.17 1.57
C LEU A 266 -1.93 12.76 1.90
N CYS A 267 -2.77 13.03 0.90
CA CYS A 267 -4.16 13.42 1.12
C CYS A 267 -5.00 12.22 1.62
N PHE A 268 -4.92 11.08 0.94
CA PHE A 268 -5.78 9.92 1.16
C PHE A 268 -5.65 9.35 2.58
N GLU A 269 -4.42 9.20 3.09
CA GLU A 269 -4.17 8.71 4.46
C GLU A 269 -4.61 9.70 5.56
N GLY A 270 -5.40 10.74 5.26
CA GLY A 270 -5.92 11.66 6.26
C GLY A 270 -7.30 11.23 6.76
N VAL A 271 -7.42 10.93 8.07
CA VAL A 271 -8.72 10.75 8.72
C VAL A 271 -9.65 11.92 8.38
N GLN A 272 -10.75 11.63 7.70
CA GLN A 272 -11.73 12.63 7.29
C GLN A 272 -12.83 12.77 8.36
N LEU A 273 -13.45 13.95 8.45
CA LEU A 273 -14.64 14.17 9.29
C LEU A 273 -15.72 13.14 9.00
N ASP A 274 -15.91 12.79 7.72
CA ASP A 274 -16.98 11.89 7.34
C ASP A 274 -16.77 10.47 7.86
N THR A 275 -15.54 9.95 7.83
CA THR A 275 -15.20 8.63 8.40
C THR A 275 -15.58 8.56 9.88
N LEU A 276 -15.33 9.62 10.65
CA LEU A 276 -15.71 9.73 12.07
C LEU A 276 -17.24 9.76 12.27
N ILE A 277 -17.97 10.50 11.43
CA ILE A 277 -19.44 10.55 11.47
C ILE A 277 -20.05 9.21 11.05
N ILE A 278 -19.59 8.59 9.96
CA ILE A 278 -20.01 7.28 9.46
C ILE A 278 -19.80 6.21 10.52
N ALA A 279 -18.60 6.11 11.10
CA ALA A 279 -18.28 5.14 12.16
C ALA A 279 -19.10 5.33 13.45
N THR A 280 -19.62 6.55 13.67
CA THR A 280 -20.54 6.87 14.77
C THR A 280 -21.97 6.44 14.43
N GLU A 281 -22.49 6.87 13.28
CA GLU A 281 -23.90 6.68 12.91
C GLU A 281 -24.24 5.25 12.48
N LEU A 282 -23.32 4.51 11.84
CA LEU A 282 -23.50 3.07 11.56
C LEU A 282 -23.79 2.28 12.85
N ARG A 283 -23.04 2.58 13.91
CA ARG A 283 -23.20 1.98 15.23
C ARG A 283 -24.57 2.29 15.84
N GLU A 284 -25.07 3.51 15.65
CA GLU A 284 -26.40 3.92 16.13
C GLU A 284 -27.58 3.36 15.31
N VAL A 285 -27.34 2.85 14.09
CA VAL A 285 -28.36 2.13 13.30
C VAL A 285 -28.23 0.61 13.39
N GLY A 286 -27.32 0.07 14.21
CA GLY A 286 -27.13 -1.37 14.36
C GLY A 286 -26.46 -2.01 13.14
N ILE A 287 -25.40 -1.37 12.64
CA ILE A 287 -24.45 -1.90 11.66
C ILE A 287 -23.04 -1.80 12.29
N ASP A 288 -22.17 -2.77 11.99
CA ASP A 288 -20.80 -2.76 12.48
C ASP A 288 -19.98 -1.67 11.76
N PRO A 289 -19.39 -0.69 12.47
CA PRO A 289 -18.55 0.33 11.85
C PRO A 289 -17.09 -0.12 11.63
N TYR A 290 -16.69 -1.35 11.93
CA TYR A 290 -15.28 -1.76 12.07
C TYR A 290 -14.36 -1.33 10.90
N TYR A 291 -14.80 -1.46 9.65
CA TYR A 291 -14.04 -0.99 8.47
C TYR A 291 -13.66 0.49 8.51
N PHE A 292 -14.53 1.36 9.03
CA PHE A 292 -14.27 2.79 9.17
C PHE A 292 -13.50 3.12 10.46
N VAL A 293 -13.68 2.30 11.52
CA VAL A 293 -12.91 2.40 12.77
C VAL A 293 -11.44 1.99 12.57
N LEU A 294 -11.19 1.07 11.64
CA LEU A 294 -9.85 0.67 11.20
C LEU A 294 -9.09 1.88 10.66
N HIS A 295 -9.59 2.51 9.60
CA HIS A 295 -9.06 3.76 9.02
C HIS A 295 -8.83 4.87 10.05
N ILE A 296 -9.81 5.18 10.91
CA ILE A 296 -9.65 6.15 12.04
C ILE A 296 -8.45 5.83 12.96
N SER A 297 -8.00 4.57 13.01
CA SER A 297 -6.90 4.09 13.84
C SER A 297 -5.56 3.98 13.09
N ILE A 298 -5.53 3.43 11.86
CA ILE A 298 -4.31 3.27 11.05
C ILE A 298 -3.88 4.56 10.33
N ASP A 299 -4.81 5.44 9.96
CA ASP A 299 -4.54 6.68 9.21
C ASP A 299 -3.97 7.80 10.11
N ASN A 300 -3.43 7.43 11.29
CA ASN A 300 -3.04 8.38 12.32
C ASN A 300 -1.72 9.10 11.99
N MET A 301 -1.64 10.39 12.33
CA MET A 301 -0.46 11.22 12.07
C MET A 301 0.72 11.03 13.04
N ALA A 302 0.61 10.12 14.02
CA ALA A 302 1.65 9.86 15.00
C ALA A 302 2.64 8.77 14.53
N SER A 303 2.12 7.61 14.13
CA SER A 303 2.92 6.48 13.62
C SER A 303 2.25 5.69 12.48
N GLY A 304 1.01 6.06 12.12
CA GLY A 304 0.23 5.45 11.06
C GLY A 304 0.51 5.99 9.66
N HIS A 305 -0.39 5.69 8.73
CA HIS A 305 -0.18 5.90 7.29
C HIS A 305 0.01 7.38 6.91
N LYS A 306 -0.67 8.32 7.59
CA LYS A 306 -0.43 9.77 7.41
C LYS A 306 1.00 10.18 7.73
N ALA A 307 1.60 9.61 8.78
CA ALA A 307 2.99 9.86 9.14
C ALA A 307 3.95 9.24 8.11
N MET A 308 3.64 8.03 7.62
CA MET A 308 4.39 7.35 6.57
C MET A 308 4.38 8.13 5.25
N ALA A 309 3.22 8.56 4.80
CA ALA A 309 3.05 9.35 3.58
C ALA A 309 3.79 10.70 3.66
N ALA A 310 3.71 11.39 4.80
CA ALA A 310 4.47 12.62 5.02
C ALA A 310 5.99 12.38 4.98
N GLU A 311 6.48 11.28 5.56
CA GLU A 311 7.90 10.91 5.50
C GLU A 311 8.35 10.51 4.08
N CYS A 312 7.53 9.78 3.32
CA CYS A 312 7.78 9.50 1.90
C CYS A 312 7.89 10.79 1.06
N VAL A 313 7.02 11.77 1.29
CA VAL A 313 7.09 13.09 0.63
C VAL A 313 8.38 13.82 1.00
N ASN A 314 8.76 13.85 2.29
CA ASN A 314 10.01 14.47 2.74
C ASN A 314 11.23 13.82 2.07
N GLN A 315 11.35 12.49 2.17
CA GLN A 315 12.47 11.74 1.58
C GLN A 315 12.59 11.92 0.07
N TYR A 316 11.46 12.03 -0.63
CA TYR A 316 11.46 12.31 -2.07
C TYR A 316 11.98 13.72 -2.38
N LEU A 317 11.47 14.75 -1.70
CA LEU A 317 11.85 16.13 -1.96
C LEU A 317 13.28 16.43 -1.51
N ASP A 318 13.72 15.84 -0.39
CA ASP A 318 15.12 15.87 0.05
C ASP A 318 16.03 15.22 -0.99
N HIS A 319 15.68 14.04 -1.51
CA HIS A 319 16.45 13.36 -2.57
C HIS A 319 16.52 14.15 -3.87
N ILE A 320 15.42 14.78 -4.31
CA ILE A 320 15.42 15.63 -5.51
C ILE A 320 16.23 16.91 -5.27
N ARG A 321 16.15 17.54 -4.09
CA ARG A 321 17.00 18.68 -3.74
C ARG A 321 18.49 18.30 -3.81
N ASP A 322 18.85 17.16 -3.24
CA ASP A 322 20.26 16.78 -3.04
C ASP A 322 20.89 16.15 -4.30
N SER A 323 20.07 15.61 -5.24
CA SER A 323 20.55 15.03 -6.50
C SER A 323 20.29 15.88 -7.76
N GLU A 324 19.27 16.75 -7.76
CA GLU A 324 18.83 17.52 -8.94
C GLU A 324 18.66 19.04 -8.65
N GLY A 325 18.76 19.46 -7.37
CA GLY A 325 18.81 20.86 -6.95
C GLY A 325 17.46 21.46 -6.54
N VAL A 326 17.52 22.62 -5.87
CA VAL A 326 16.35 23.32 -5.30
C VAL A 326 15.26 23.61 -6.35
N GLN A 327 15.62 23.97 -7.58
CA GLN A 327 14.63 24.22 -8.64
C GLN A 327 13.87 22.95 -9.06
N ALA A 328 14.54 21.80 -9.07
CA ALA A 328 13.89 20.51 -9.32
C ALA A 328 12.97 20.13 -8.15
N MET A 329 13.41 20.39 -6.91
CA MET A 329 12.60 20.20 -5.69
C MET A 329 11.35 21.09 -5.69
N ASP A 330 11.46 22.37 -6.06
CA ASP A 330 10.32 23.30 -6.17
C ASP A 330 9.31 22.87 -7.26
N HIS A 331 9.80 22.25 -8.33
CA HIS A 331 8.95 21.69 -9.39
C HIS A 331 8.27 20.38 -8.94
N ALA A 332 9.01 19.51 -8.25
CA ALA A 332 8.47 18.30 -7.63
C ALA A 332 7.42 18.62 -6.57
N TRP A 333 7.65 19.63 -5.73
CA TRP A 333 6.71 20.07 -4.69
C TRP A 333 5.36 20.51 -5.27
N LYS A 334 5.36 21.31 -6.35
CA LYS A 334 4.11 21.73 -7.04
C LYS A 334 3.31 20.54 -7.58
N ARG A 335 4.00 19.46 -7.98
CA ARG A 335 3.36 18.21 -8.43
C ARG A 335 2.80 17.39 -7.25
N VAL A 336 3.50 17.35 -6.11
CA VAL A 336 2.94 16.82 -4.84
C VAL A 336 1.68 17.60 -4.44
N GLN A 337 1.71 18.93 -4.49
CA GLN A 337 0.54 19.76 -4.24
C GLN A 337 -0.61 19.47 -5.23
N ALA A 338 -0.31 19.26 -6.51
CA ALA A 338 -1.31 18.91 -7.52
C ALA A 338 -2.00 17.57 -7.26
N GLY A 339 -1.23 16.53 -6.91
CA GLY A 339 -1.77 15.22 -6.56
C GLY A 339 -2.60 15.22 -5.28
N PHE A 340 -2.14 15.97 -4.27
CA PHE A 340 -2.88 16.19 -3.03
C PHE A 340 -4.21 16.89 -3.30
N VAL A 341 -4.19 18.00 -4.06
CA VAL A 341 -5.39 18.74 -4.47
C VAL A 341 -6.34 17.88 -5.30
N PHE A 342 -5.84 16.95 -6.11
CA PHE A 342 -6.68 16.03 -6.87
C PHE A 342 -7.39 15.00 -5.97
N CYS A 343 -6.71 14.42 -4.97
CA CYS A 343 -7.37 13.60 -3.94
C CYS A 343 -8.39 14.44 -3.13
N ASP A 344 -8.01 15.65 -2.74
CA ASP A 344 -8.87 16.56 -1.99
C ASP A 344 -10.13 16.90 -2.78
N ASP A 345 -10.04 17.26 -4.07
CA ASP A 345 -11.20 17.50 -4.93
C ASP A 345 -12.13 16.28 -5.12
N VAL A 346 -11.56 15.07 -5.14
CA VAL A 346 -12.31 13.82 -5.24
C VAL A 346 -13.09 13.51 -3.95
N ASN A 347 -12.59 13.94 -2.79
CA ASN A 347 -13.17 13.64 -1.47
C ASN A 347 -14.02 14.81 -0.90
N SER A 348 -13.51 16.04 -1.01
CA SER A 348 -13.96 17.25 -0.30
C SER A 348 -15.16 17.95 -0.95
N SER A 349 -16.16 17.16 -1.36
CA SER A 349 -17.54 17.64 -1.48
C SER A 349 -18.18 17.99 -0.11
N LEU A 350 -17.40 18.06 1.00
CA LEU A 350 -17.83 17.75 2.38
C LEU A 350 -17.21 18.58 3.58
N SER A 351 -16.83 19.88 3.45
CA SER A 351 -16.68 20.94 4.53
C SER A 351 -15.42 21.05 5.47
N SER A 352 -15.35 22.08 6.39
CA SER A 352 -14.14 22.65 7.14
C SER A 352 -14.51 23.20 8.58
N ASP A 353 -13.71 23.76 9.56
CA ASP A 353 -12.49 24.65 9.69
C ASP A 353 -11.72 24.47 11.10
N PRO A 354 -10.68 25.27 11.56
CA PRO A 354 -9.62 24.83 12.57
C PRO A 354 -9.14 25.64 13.84
N PRO A 355 -8.41 24.98 14.82
CA PRO A 355 -7.58 25.53 15.94
C PRO A 355 -6.07 25.02 16.04
N ILE A 356 -5.42 24.84 17.24
CA ILE A 356 -3.91 24.69 17.48
C ILE A 356 -3.42 23.69 18.65
N LEU A 357 -2.08 23.46 18.84
CA LEU A 357 -1.22 22.32 19.40
C LEU A 357 -0.34 22.62 20.71
N VAL A 358 0.74 22.00 21.34
CA VAL A 358 1.75 20.83 21.40
C VAL A 358 2.29 20.68 22.90
N SER A 359 3.10 19.76 23.53
CA SER A 359 3.82 18.41 23.47
C SER A 359 4.26 18.02 24.96
N HIS A 360 5.21 17.20 25.53
CA HIS A 360 6.42 16.26 25.36
C HIS A 360 6.69 15.55 26.77
N THR A 361 7.74 14.84 27.30
CA THR A 361 8.94 13.89 27.04
C THR A 361 9.51 13.45 28.44
N ASP A 362 10.14 12.31 28.88
CA ASP A 362 10.80 11.04 28.41
C ASP A 362 10.68 9.81 29.44
N LEU A 363 11.04 8.56 29.06
CA LEU A 363 10.85 7.18 29.62
C LEU A 363 9.52 6.69 30.28
N GLU A 364 9.17 7.00 31.54
CA GLU A 364 7.73 6.85 31.92
C GLU A 364 6.91 7.76 30.99
N VAL A 365 7.55 8.86 30.55
CA VAL A 365 7.14 9.71 29.45
C VAL A 365 7.87 9.42 28.10
N GLU A 366 8.38 8.19 27.86
CA GLU A 366 8.37 7.53 26.53
C GLU A 366 6.97 6.95 26.37
N LEU A 367 6.47 6.21 27.37
CA LEU A 367 5.10 5.71 27.33
C LEU A 367 4.09 6.87 27.36
N LEU A 368 4.35 7.93 28.13
CA LEU A 368 3.58 9.18 27.97
C LEU A 368 4.01 10.05 26.76
N ASP A 369 5.12 9.82 26.06
CA ASP A 369 5.36 10.46 24.73
C ASP A 369 4.57 9.73 23.65
N VAL A 370 4.52 8.40 23.70
CA VAL A 370 3.58 7.57 22.93
C VAL A 370 2.17 8.05 23.25
N PHE A 371 1.74 8.09 24.52
CA PHE A 371 0.42 8.63 24.86
C PHE A 371 0.25 10.11 24.50
N ALA A 372 1.25 10.99 24.60
CA ALA A 372 1.11 12.40 24.20
C ALA A 372 0.95 12.54 22.69
N SER A 373 1.71 11.76 21.92
CA SER A 373 1.59 11.63 20.47
C SER A 373 0.20 11.10 20.08
N LYS A 374 -0.28 10.04 20.76
CA LYS A 374 -1.64 9.51 20.58
C LYS A 374 -2.73 10.47 21.07
N VAL A 375 -2.49 11.27 22.11
CA VAL A 375 -3.42 12.29 22.63
C VAL A 375 -3.60 13.42 21.63
N ASN A 376 -2.53 13.86 20.97
CA ASN A 376 -2.63 14.81 19.87
C ASN A 376 -3.36 14.19 18.66
N ALA A 377 -3.03 12.95 18.28
CA ALA A 377 -3.67 12.28 17.12
C ALA A 377 -5.15 11.89 17.35
N ALA A 378 -5.51 11.45 18.56
CA ALA A 378 -6.85 11.00 18.95
C ALA A 378 -7.67 12.07 19.71
N ARG A 379 -7.21 13.33 19.70
CA ARG A 379 -7.97 14.51 20.13
C ARG A 379 -9.37 14.47 19.50
N GLY A 380 -10.41 14.74 20.28
CA GLY A 380 -11.82 14.75 19.84
C GLY A 380 -12.42 13.43 19.35
N VAL A 381 -11.65 12.50 18.75
CA VAL A 381 -12.12 11.18 18.29
C VAL A 381 -12.85 10.42 19.41
N HIS A 382 -12.33 10.52 20.64
CA HIS A 382 -12.93 9.89 21.81
C HIS A 382 -14.13 10.64 22.42
N CYS A 383 -14.62 11.74 21.84
CA CYS A 383 -15.80 12.46 22.36
C CYS A 383 -17.05 11.57 22.48
N THR A 384 -17.18 10.59 21.59
CA THR A 384 -18.26 9.57 21.60
C THR A 384 -18.16 8.55 22.75
N SER A 385 -17.01 8.48 23.43
CA SER A 385 -16.69 7.42 24.38
C SER A 385 -17.30 7.65 25.77
N LYS A 386 -18.09 6.67 26.23
CA LYS A 386 -18.63 6.62 27.60
C LYS A 386 -17.66 5.99 28.61
N ALA A 387 -16.43 5.66 28.20
CA ALA A 387 -15.44 5.05 29.08
C ALA A 387 -14.90 6.06 30.11
N ARG A 388 -14.55 5.52 31.29
CA ARG A 388 -13.95 6.26 32.41
C ARG A 388 -12.75 5.49 32.94
N ILE A 389 -11.76 6.23 33.44
CA ILE A 389 -10.59 5.72 34.15
C ILE A 389 -10.52 6.51 35.46
N GLY A 390 -10.55 5.81 36.60
CA GLY A 390 -10.79 6.43 37.90
C GLY A 390 -12.08 7.26 37.90
N SER A 391 -11.98 8.52 38.33
CA SER A 391 -13.12 9.45 38.41
C SER A 391 -13.43 10.19 37.10
N ARG A 392 -12.50 10.27 36.13
CA ARG A 392 -12.62 11.11 34.91
C ARG A 392 -13.04 10.30 33.67
N THR A 393 -13.52 10.97 32.63
CA THR A 393 -13.80 10.38 31.30
C THR A 393 -12.53 10.27 30.47
N MET A 394 -12.58 9.51 29.36
CA MET A 394 -11.49 9.51 28.37
C MET A 394 -11.28 10.89 27.72
N VAL A 395 -12.33 11.70 27.56
CA VAL A 395 -12.24 13.05 26.97
C VAL A 395 -11.50 14.00 27.91
N ASP A 396 -11.75 13.89 29.22
CA ASP A 396 -10.99 14.63 30.23
C ASP A 396 -9.51 14.22 30.15
N TRP A 397 -9.22 12.92 30.28
CA TRP A 397 -7.85 12.39 30.34
C TRP A 397 -7.02 12.72 29.12
N LEU A 398 -7.59 12.55 27.92
CA LEU A 398 -6.90 12.72 26.64
C LEU A 398 -7.04 14.16 26.10
N ASN A 399 -7.22 15.16 26.97
CA ASN A 399 -7.23 16.56 26.59
C ASN A 399 -5.79 17.04 26.29
N PRO A 400 -5.44 17.46 25.06
CA PRO A 400 -4.05 17.79 24.71
C PRO A 400 -3.48 19.04 25.36
N VAL A 401 -4.27 19.86 26.06
CA VAL A 401 -3.76 20.99 26.86
C VAL A 401 -3.44 20.53 28.28
N LEU A 402 -4.33 19.74 28.89
CA LEU A 402 -4.13 19.20 30.24
C LEU A 402 -3.01 18.17 30.27
N PHE A 403 -2.89 17.32 29.24
CA PHE A 403 -1.85 16.27 29.13
C PHE A 403 -0.40 16.81 28.98
N ARG A 404 -0.20 18.13 28.96
CA ARG A 404 1.13 18.77 29.02
C ARG A 404 1.61 19.01 30.45
N SER A 405 0.71 18.98 31.43
CA SER A 405 1.04 19.05 32.85
C SER A 405 1.65 17.71 33.28
N PRO A 406 2.88 17.68 33.81
CA PRO A 406 3.46 16.45 34.37
C PRO A 406 2.60 15.88 35.50
N GLU A 407 1.89 16.72 36.25
CA GLU A 407 0.95 16.31 37.29
C GLU A 407 -0.26 15.59 36.69
N TRP A 408 -0.78 16.05 35.55
CA TRP A 408 -1.86 15.37 34.82
C TRP A 408 -1.42 14.04 34.23
N GLN A 409 -0.21 14.00 33.65
CA GLN A 409 0.40 12.77 33.14
C GLN A 409 0.57 11.72 34.25
N GLN A 410 1.09 12.11 35.42
CA GLN A 410 1.25 11.23 36.58
C GLN A 410 -0.09 10.78 37.18
N ASP A 411 -1.10 11.66 37.24
CA ASP A 411 -2.45 11.28 37.68
C ASP A 411 -3.11 10.31 36.69
N PHE A 412 -2.92 10.51 35.37
CA PHE A 412 -3.38 9.59 34.34
C PHE A 412 -2.74 8.21 34.49
N MET A 413 -1.40 8.12 34.57
CA MET A 413 -0.68 6.86 34.71
C MET A 413 -1.07 6.10 35.99
N ARG A 414 -1.25 6.81 37.11
CA ARG A 414 -1.74 6.22 38.37
C ARG A 414 -3.15 5.66 38.21
N ASN A 415 -4.08 6.41 37.63
CA ASN A 415 -5.45 5.94 37.48
C ASN A 415 -5.55 4.80 36.44
N LEU A 416 -4.76 4.83 35.37
CA LEU A 416 -4.66 3.77 34.35
C LEU A 416 -4.08 2.47 34.96
N THR A 417 -3.01 2.58 35.76
CA THR A 417 -2.35 1.48 36.48
C THR A 417 -3.33 0.63 37.31
N ASP A 418 -4.36 1.25 37.91
CA ASP A 418 -5.38 0.58 38.72
C ASP A 418 -6.71 0.31 37.96
N ALA A 419 -6.83 0.75 36.70
CA ALA A 419 -8.07 0.68 35.92
C ALA A 419 -8.36 -0.74 35.38
N ARG A 420 -8.82 -1.66 36.23
CA ARG A 420 -9.38 -2.94 35.77
C ARG A 420 -10.71 -2.72 35.04
N PRO A 421 -10.99 -3.42 33.91
CA PRO A 421 -10.20 -4.48 33.29
C PRO A 421 -9.19 -4.00 32.21
N TRP A 422 -8.98 -2.68 32.06
CA TRP A 422 -8.06 -2.12 31.05
C TRP A 422 -6.61 -2.54 31.29
N VAL A 423 -6.15 -2.49 32.53
CA VAL A 423 -4.82 -2.96 32.95
C VAL A 423 -4.95 -4.03 34.04
N TYR A 424 -4.25 -5.15 33.83
CA TYR A 424 -3.91 -6.12 34.87
C TYR A 424 -2.39 -6.08 35.07
N LYS A 425 -1.96 -5.50 36.20
CA LYS A 425 -0.55 -5.41 36.61
C LYS A 425 0.14 -6.79 36.53
N SER A 426 1.35 -6.85 35.96
CA SER A 426 2.10 -8.09 35.68
C SER A 426 1.42 -9.11 34.73
N ASP A 427 0.43 -8.66 33.95
CA ASP A 427 -0.35 -9.50 33.03
C ASP A 427 -0.87 -8.67 31.81
N SER A 428 0.07 -8.25 30.95
CA SER A 428 -0.21 -7.59 29.67
C SER A 428 -1.20 -8.39 28.81
N GLN A 429 -1.05 -9.71 28.76
CA GLN A 429 -1.85 -10.60 27.92
C GLN A 429 -3.32 -10.75 28.35
N LYS A 430 -3.69 -10.26 29.54
CA LYS A 430 -5.06 -10.19 30.06
C LYS A 430 -5.60 -8.76 30.10
N SER A 431 -4.75 -7.77 29.85
CA SER A 431 -5.09 -6.36 29.90
C SER A 431 -5.97 -5.99 28.70
N ARG A 432 -7.21 -5.54 28.96
CA ARG A 432 -8.14 -5.19 27.88
C ARG A 432 -7.56 -4.11 26.96
N LEU A 433 -6.71 -3.21 27.46
CA LEU A 433 -6.02 -2.22 26.62
C LEU A 433 -5.20 -2.89 25.50
N VAL A 434 -4.41 -3.91 25.83
CA VAL A 434 -3.62 -4.70 24.87
C VAL A 434 -4.52 -5.44 23.89
N HIS A 435 -5.60 -6.07 24.36
CA HIS A 435 -6.58 -6.72 23.47
C HIS A 435 -7.25 -5.77 22.49
N GLU A 436 -7.46 -4.51 22.87
CA GLU A 436 -8.14 -3.51 22.03
C GLU A 436 -7.18 -2.85 21.02
N LEU A 437 -5.87 -2.94 21.24
CA LEU A 437 -4.80 -2.51 20.33
C LEU A 437 -4.37 -3.60 19.31
N ARG A 438 -4.58 -4.88 19.63
CA ARG A 438 -4.33 -6.01 18.72
C ARG A 438 -5.49 -6.25 17.74
N TRP A 439 -5.27 -7.07 16.72
CA TRP A 439 -6.27 -7.32 15.66
C TRP A 439 -7.64 -7.77 16.21
N GLY A 440 -8.73 -7.21 15.65
CA GLY A 440 -10.09 -7.36 16.16
C GLY A 440 -10.45 -6.43 17.34
N GLY A 441 -9.46 -5.74 17.92
CA GLY A 441 -9.66 -4.64 18.86
C GLY A 441 -10.10 -3.35 18.16
N ARG A 442 -10.82 -2.47 18.88
CA ARG A 442 -11.33 -1.20 18.30
C ARG A 442 -10.29 -0.08 18.14
N MET A 443 -9.02 -0.38 18.38
CA MET A 443 -7.88 0.54 18.33
C MET A 443 -6.68 -0.11 17.62
N PHE A 444 -6.93 -1.15 16.82
CA PHE A 444 -5.88 -1.79 16.01
C PHE A 444 -5.21 -0.78 15.08
N GLY A 445 -3.88 -0.80 15.05
CA GLY A 445 -3.07 0.07 14.19
C GLY A 445 -2.84 1.49 14.71
N CYS A 446 -3.47 1.92 15.80
CA CYS A 446 -3.12 3.21 16.41
C CYS A 446 -1.80 3.17 17.23
N PHE A 447 -1.23 1.99 17.45
CA PHE A 447 0.11 1.73 18.00
C PHE A 447 0.86 0.77 17.05
N THR A 448 2.17 1.00 16.83
CA THR A 448 3.07 0.03 16.17
C THR A 448 3.44 -1.14 17.08
N ASP A 449 4.09 -2.18 16.54
CA ASP A 449 4.66 -3.28 17.34
C ASP A 449 5.61 -2.76 18.44
N ARG A 450 6.41 -1.71 18.18
CA ARG A 450 7.30 -1.10 19.18
C ARG A 450 6.53 -0.33 20.24
N GLU A 451 5.56 0.49 19.84
CA GLU A 451 4.74 1.25 20.79
C GLU A 451 3.94 0.31 21.70
N LEU A 452 3.52 -0.86 21.17
CA LEU A 452 2.90 -1.92 21.95
C LEU A 452 3.91 -2.62 22.88
N ASP A 453 5.13 -2.96 22.45
CA ASP A 453 6.17 -3.52 23.33
C ASP A 453 6.47 -2.63 24.55
N ILE A 454 6.57 -1.31 24.34
CA ILE A 454 6.76 -0.33 25.43
C ILE A 454 5.59 -0.40 26.43
N LEU A 455 4.36 -0.48 25.94
CA LEU A 455 3.17 -0.62 26.79
C LEU A 455 3.09 -1.98 27.50
N GLU A 456 3.35 -3.08 26.81
CA GLU A 456 3.29 -4.44 27.39
C GLU A 456 4.37 -4.60 28.48
N ARG A 457 5.61 -4.15 28.21
CA ARG A 457 6.70 -4.13 29.20
C ARG A 457 6.41 -3.20 30.38
N TRP A 458 5.73 -2.07 30.17
CA TRP A 458 5.27 -1.26 31.28
C TRP A 458 4.25 -2.03 32.15
N ILE A 459 3.20 -2.61 31.55
CA ILE A 459 2.20 -3.41 32.29
C ILE A 459 2.87 -4.57 33.05
N ASP A 460 3.83 -5.24 32.42
CA ASP A 460 4.49 -6.42 33.00
C ASP A 460 5.53 -6.07 34.08
N THR A 461 6.07 -4.84 34.07
CA THR A 461 6.88 -4.30 35.18
C THR A 461 6.06 -3.71 36.33
N LEU A 462 4.74 -3.54 36.19
CA LEU A 462 3.86 -3.20 37.31
C LEU A 462 3.77 -4.37 38.31
N HIS A 463 4.68 -4.44 39.26
CA HIS A 463 4.65 -5.45 40.31
C HIS A 463 3.42 -5.28 41.23
N PRO A 464 2.64 -6.36 41.47
CA PRO A 464 1.69 -6.39 42.58
C PRO A 464 2.44 -6.31 43.92
N PHE A 465 1.87 -5.61 44.92
CA PHE A 465 2.35 -5.75 46.29
C PHE A 465 2.25 -7.22 46.74
N PRO A 466 3.25 -7.77 47.45
CA PRO A 466 3.36 -9.21 47.64
C PRO A 466 2.30 -9.75 48.63
N HIS A 467 1.39 -10.56 48.09
CA HIS A 467 0.59 -11.51 48.86
C HIS A 467 0.94 -12.94 48.41
N THR A 468 1.10 -13.82 49.38
CA THR A 468 1.99 -14.98 49.27
C THR A 468 1.26 -16.30 48.97
N THR A 469 1.80 -17.05 48.00
CA THR A 469 1.79 -18.52 47.91
C THR A 469 0.44 -19.22 47.55
N PRO A 470 0.40 -20.52 47.21
CA PRO A 470 0.88 -21.02 45.90
C PRO A 470 0.02 -22.15 45.25
N HIS A 471 0.42 -22.58 44.03
CA HIS A 471 -0.04 -23.77 43.27
C HIS A 471 -1.49 -23.73 42.74
N SER A 472 -1.90 -24.55 41.75
CA SER A 472 -1.23 -25.67 41.05
C SER A 472 -1.44 -25.61 39.53
N SER A 473 -0.55 -26.26 38.77
CA SER A 473 -0.70 -26.52 37.33
C SER A 473 -1.45 -27.83 37.05
N SER A 474 -2.06 -27.94 35.87
CA SER A 474 -2.49 -29.20 35.25
C SER A 474 -2.64 -29.05 33.73
N VAL A 475 -2.06 -29.96 32.95
CA VAL A 475 -2.17 -30.02 31.48
C VAL A 475 -3.23 -31.06 31.08
N SER A 476 -3.95 -30.85 29.98
CA SER A 476 -4.76 -31.90 29.34
C SER A 476 -4.81 -31.77 27.82
N ASP A 477 -4.44 -32.86 27.13
CA ASP A 477 -4.42 -33.02 25.68
C ASP A 477 -5.83 -33.07 25.04
N GLY A 478 -5.92 -32.84 23.72
CA GLY A 478 -7.21 -32.63 23.03
C GLY A 478 -7.31 -33.05 21.56
N LYS A 479 -6.65 -34.14 21.14
CA LYS A 479 -6.75 -34.64 19.75
C LYS A 479 -8.19 -35.00 19.33
N ARG A 480 -8.62 -34.55 18.14
CA ARG A 480 -9.65 -35.21 17.33
C ARG A 480 -9.28 -35.23 15.85
N GLN A 481 -9.76 -36.28 15.18
CA GLN A 481 -9.39 -36.69 13.82
C GLN A 481 -10.66 -37.25 13.15
N PHE A 482 -10.95 -36.88 11.91
CA PHE A 482 -12.01 -37.50 11.10
C PHE A 482 -11.58 -37.69 9.63
N ASN A 483 -12.21 -38.66 8.97
CA ASN A 483 -11.76 -39.24 7.69
C ASN A 483 -12.70 -38.92 6.51
N MET A 484 -12.18 -39.12 5.29
CA MET A 484 -12.79 -38.76 3.99
C MET A 484 -13.16 -39.99 3.13
N ARG A 485 -14.19 -39.88 2.26
CA ARG A 485 -14.45 -40.63 0.99
C ARG A 485 -15.72 -40.03 0.30
N ASN A 486 -15.74 -39.60 -0.97
CA ASN A 486 -15.76 -40.35 -2.27
C ASN A 486 -17.14 -41.00 -2.56
N VAL A 487 -17.79 -41.02 -3.76
CA VAL A 487 -17.50 -40.78 -5.23
C VAL A 487 -18.79 -40.16 -5.86
N GLY A 488 -18.89 -39.49 -7.04
CA GLY A 488 -17.95 -39.03 -8.10
C GLY A 488 -18.46 -39.31 -9.55
N PHE A 489 -17.89 -38.62 -10.57
CA PHE A 489 -18.00 -38.77 -12.05
C PHE A 489 -19.25 -38.30 -12.85
N ILE A 490 -18.98 -37.55 -13.94
CA ILE A 490 -19.42 -37.70 -15.36
C ILE A 490 -18.55 -36.73 -16.22
N SER A 491 -18.44 -36.91 -17.56
CA SER A 491 -17.40 -36.26 -18.39
C SER A 491 -17.85 -35.75 -19.77
N GLN A 492 -17.34 -34.57 -20.19
CA GLN A 492 -17.10 -34.05 -21.57
C GLN A 492 -18.30 -34.04 -22.57
N GLN A 493 -18.25 -33.41 -23.76
CA GLN A 493 -17.18 -32.84 -24.63
C GLN A 493 -17.58 -31.44 -25.17
N ASP A 494 -16.79 -30.66 -25.92
CA ASP A 494 -15.34 -30.26 -25.97
C ASP A 494 -15.23 -29.13 -27.04
N ILE A 495 -14.25 -28.20 -26.97
CA ILE A 495 -13.86 -27.27 -28.07
C ILE A 495 -12.33 -27.08 -28.06
N ASP A 496 -11.69 -27.07 -29.24
CA ASP A 496 -10.23 -27.18 -29.42
C ASP A 496 -9.38 -25.92 -29.18
N LEU A 497 -8.17 -26.16 -28.64
CA LEU A 497 -6.96 -25.33 -28.75
C LEU A 497 -5.71 -26.25 -28.90
N PRO A 498 -4.55 -25.77 -29.40
CA PRO A 498 -3.60 -26.63 -30.12
C PRO A 498 -2.86 -27.70 -29.29
N HIS A 499 -2.51 -28.80 -29.98
CA HIS A 499 -2.04 -30.06 -29.38
C HIS A 499 -0.78 -29.97 -28.50
N PRO A 500 -0.80 -30.55 -27.28
CA PRO A 500 0.39 -30.97 -26.57
C PRO A 500 0.87 -32.34 -27.08
N GLY A 501 2.17 -32.51 -27.30
CA GLY A 501 2.77 -33.84 -27.45
C GLY A 501 2.75 -34.58 -26.12
N HIS A 502 2.42 -35.88 -26.12
CA HIS A 502 2.35 -36.67 -24.88
C HIS A 502 3.71 -36.76 -24.17
N GLN A 503 3.85 -35.98 -23.09
CA GLN A 503 4.80 -36.25 -22.02
C GLN A 503 4.00 -36.43 -20.72
N HIS A 504 4.32 -37.48 -19.96
CA HIS A 504 3.85 -37.58 -18.59
C HIS A 504 4.43 -36.40 -17.78
N PRO A 505 3.74 -35.93 -16.71
CA PRO A 505 4.37 -35.01 -15.77
C PRO A 505 5.64 -35.67 -15.22
N PRO A 506 6.83 -35.07 -15.38
CA PRO A 506 8.08 -35.74 -15.02
C PRO A 506 8.17 -35.92 -13.50
N ASP A 507 8.61 -37.11 -13.06
CA ASP A 507 8.59 -37.60 -11.67
C ASP A 507 9.49 -36.83 -10.65
N ILE A 508 9.98 -35.64 -11.01
CA ILE A 508 10.91 -34.84 -10.20
C ILE A 508 10.33 -33.45 -9.93
N LEU A 509 9.25 -33.44 -9.15
CA LEU A 509 8.98 -32.33 -8.22
C LEU A 509 10.00 -32.38 -7.07
N PRO A 510 10.26 -31.26 -6.38
CA PRO A 510 11.02 -31.32 -5.15
C PRO A 510 10.18 -32.06 -4.10
N GLY A 511 10.72 -33.15 -3.56
CA GLY A 511 10.26 -33.60 -2.25
C GLY A 511 10.56 -32.51 -1.23
N TRP A 512 9.67 -32.26 -0.28
CA TRP A 512 9.88 -31.31 0.82
C TRP A 512 10.90 -31.88 1.83
N SER A 513 12.15 -32.06 1.37
CA SER A 513 13.24 -32.64 2.15
C SER A 513 13.84 -31.60 3.08
N ASN A 514 13.41 -31.65 4.35
CA ASN A 514 14.09 -30.95 5.45
C ASN A 514 15.50 -31.55 5.64
N GLY A 515 16.47 -31.02 4.89
CA GLY A 515 17.85 -31.52 4.82
C GLY A 515 18.25 -31.95 3.42
N SER A 516 18.59 -30.98 2.57
CA SER A 516 19.58 -31.21 1.51
C SER A 516 20.98 -31.46 2.14
N PRO A 517 21.89 -32.19 1.49
CA PRO A 517 23.28 -32.25 1.94
C PRO A 517 23.88 -30.84 1.93
N LYS A 518 24.82 -30.54 2.86
CA LYS A 518 25.59 -29.29 2.80
C LYS A 518 26.18 -29.13 1.40
N PRO A 519 25.82 -28.08 0.63
CA PRO A 519 26.35 -27.92 -0.70
C PRO A 519 27.86 -27.69 -0.64
N SER A 520 28.57 -28.24 -1.63
CA SER A 520 29.90 -27.76 -1.98
C SER A 520 29.83 -26.27 -2.33
N PRO A 521 30.89 -25.47 -2.09
CA PRO A 521 30.93 -24.08 -2.55
C PRO A 521 30.94 -24.07 -4.08
N LYS A 522 29.76 -23.87 -4.67
CA LYS A 522 29.59 -23.84 -6.13
C LYS A 522 30.02 -22.49 -6.66
N GLN A 523 30.87 -22.50 -7.68
CA GLN A 523 31.27 -21.29 -8.38
C GLN A 523 30.11 -20.82 -9.28
N PHE A 524 29.89 -19.49 -9.29
CA PHE A 524 28.77 -18.87 -10.00
C PHE A 524 29.24 -18.16 -11.27
N LYS A 525 28.55 -18.45 -12.38
CA LYS A 525 28.67 -17.72 -13.65
C LYS A 525 27.98 -16.36 -13.49
N ILE A 526 28.72 -15.36 -13.01
CA ILE A 526 28.20 -14.02 -12.64
C ILE A 526 27.39 -13.37 -13.78
N SER A 527 27.81 -13.54 -15.05
CA SER A 527 27.09 -13.07 -16.24
C SER A 527 25.66 -13.63 -16.36
N ASN A 528 25.41 -14.81 -15.80
CA ASN A 528 24.15 -15.53 -15.87
C ASN A 528 23.37 -15.35 -14.55
N LEU A 529 24.08 -15.20 -13.42
CA LEU A 529 23.51 -14.93 -12.10
C LEU A 529 22.84 -13.56 -12.07
N LEU A 530 23.56 -12.47 -12.37
CA LEU A 530 23.09 -11.09 -12.17
C LEU A 530 21.73 -10.77 -12.83
N PRO A 531 21.51 -11.01 -14.14
CA PRO A 531 20.25 -10.64 -14.77
C PRO A 531 19.08 -11.48 -14.24
N LEU A 532 19.33 -12.73 -13.85
CA LEU A 532 18.30 -13.60 -13.27
C LEU A 532 18.02 -13.23 -11.80
N TRP A 533 19.05 -12.84 -11.05
CA TRP A 533 18.97 -12.38 -9.67
C TRP A 533 18.07 -11.14 -9.55
N PHE A 534 18.34 -10.08 -10.32
CA PHE A 534 17.50 -8.88 -10.25
C PHE A 534 16.09 -9.14 -10.81
N THR A 535 15.96 -9.78 -11.98
CA THR A 535 14.65 -9.90 -12.65
C THR A 535 13.65 -10.82 -11.94
N HIS A 536 14.06 -11.89 -11.24
CA HIS A 536 13.06 -12.81 -10.65
C HIS A 536 12.14 -12.16 -9.61
N THR A 537 12.55 -11.04 -9.01
CA THR A 537 11.71 -10.23 -8.11
C THR A 537 10.43 -9.72 -8.78
N CYS A 538 10.40 -9.56 -10.12
CA CYS A 538 9.21 -9.09 -10.83
C CYS A 538 8.04 -10.09 -10.86
N LEU A 539 8.31 -11.39 -10.64
CA LEU A 539 7.42 -12.49 -11.02
C LEU A 539 6.01 -12.40 -10.43
N LEU A 540 5.85 -11.73 -9.29
CA LEU A 540 4.57 -11.59 -8.61
C LEU A 540 4.15 -10.13 -8.37
N GLU A 541 4.99 -9.14 -8.69
CA GLU A 541 4.72 -7.71 -8.42
C GLU A 541 3.51 -7.19 -9.18
N GLY A 542 3.18 -7.80 -10.33
CA GLY A 542 2.01 -7.44 -11.11
C GLY A 542 0.66 -7.86 -10.48
N LEU A 543 0.63 -8.69 -9.43
CA LEU A 543 -0.62 -9.23 -8.88
C LEU A 543 -1.32 -8.30 -7.89
N VAL A 544 -0.59 -7.41 -7.22
CA VAL A 544 -1.12 -6.57 -6.12
C VAL A 544 -1.85 -5.31 -6.60
N TYR A 545 -1.97 -5.11 -7.92
CA TYR A 545 -2.52 -3.87 -8.49
C TYR A 545 -4.04 -3.73 -8.41
N ALA A 546 -4.74 -4.86 -8.34
CA ALA A 546 -6.18 -4.95 -8.21
C ALA A 546 -6.48 -5.63 -6.86
N PRO A 547 -6.65 -4.85 -5.76
CA PRO A 547 -6.76 -5.36 -4.39
C PRO A 547 -7.82 -6.45 -4.17
N ALA A 548 -8.87 -6.49 -5.01
CA ALA A 548 -9.85 -7.57 -5.01
C ALA A 548 -9.25 -8.97 -5.25
N ILE A 549 -8.23 -9.08 -6.12
CA ILE A 549 -7.59 -10.36 -6.49
C ILE A 549 -6.81 -10.96 -5.30
N THR A 550 -6.20 -10.09 -4.49
CA THR A 550 -5.38 -10.50 -3.33
C THR A 550 -6.18 -10.97 -2.11
N THR A 551 -7.51 -10.78 -2.08
CA THR A 551 -8.42 -11.25 -1.00
C THR A 551 -8.55 -12.78 -0.87
N SER A 552 -7.86 -13.54 -1.71
CA SER A 552 -7.75 -15.01 -1.64
C SER A 552 -6.57 -15.44 -0.77
N GLU A 553 -6.61 -16.65 -0.19
CA GLU A 553 -5.48 -17.17 0.62
C GLU A 553 -4.17 -17.22 -0.20
N THR A 554 -4.25 -17.56 -1.50
CA THR A 554 -3.14 -17.53 -2.45
C THR A 554 -2.63 -16.12 -2.70
N GLY A 555 -3.51 -15.13 -2.83
CA GLY A 555 -3.14 -13.71 -2.95
C GLY A 555 -2.46 -13.18 -1.69
N CYS A 556 -2.97 -13.58 -0.52
CA CYS A 556 -2.36 -13.31 0.77
C CYS A 556 -0.97 -13.97 0.93
N ALA A 557 -0.79 -15.19 0.41
CA ALA A 557 0.53 -15.83 0.33
C ALA A 557 1.50 -15.10 -0.62
N VAL A 558 1.00 -14.58 -1.75
CA VAL A 558 1.76 -13.71 -2.67
C VAL A 558 2.21 -12.41 -1.99
N ILE A 559 1.37 -11.78 -1.18
CA ILE A 559 1.75 -10.57 -0.43
C ILE A 559 2.88 -10.88 0.55
N ARG A 560 2.79 -11.96 1.33
CA ARG A 560 3.86 -12.36 2.27
C ARG A 560 5.18 -12.71 1.57
N ILE A 561 5.12 -13.30 0.36
CA ILE A 561 6.29 -13.50 -0.51
C ILE A 561 6.91 -12.14 -0.88
N LEU A 562 6.12 -11.20 -1.41
CA LEU A 562 6.61 -9.88 -1.80
C LEU A 562 7.15 -9.08 -0.60
N ARG A 563 6.53 -9.21 0.58
CA ARG A 563 7.01 -8.63 1.85
C ARG A 563 8.40 -9.17 2.21
N ALA A 564 8.62 -10.48 2.09
CA ALA A 564 9.92 -11.11 2.32
C ALA A 564 10.96 -10.63 1.28
N GLN A 565 10.67 -10.70 -0.02
CA GLN A 565 11.58 -10.28 -1.09
C GLN A 565 12.03 -8.81 -0.97
N LYS A 566 11.14 -7.92 -0.52
CA LYS A 566 11.40 -6.49 -0.28
C LYS A 566 12.02 -6.21 1.09
N GLY A 567 12.28 -7.26 1.88
CA GLY A 567 13.05 -7.23 3.12
C GLY A 567 12.29 -6.76 4.36
N PHE A 568 10.96 -6.75 4.34
CA PHE A 568 10.11 -6.38 5.48
C PHE A 568 10.10 -7.45 6.57
N ALA A 569 9.63 -7.09 7.77
CA ALA A 569 9.49 -8.01 8.90
C ALA A 569 8.51 -9.15 8.59
N LYS A 570 8.65 -10.28 9.27
CA LYS A 570 7.58 -11.29 9.36
C LYS A 570 6.38 -10.66 10.08
N GLU A 571 5.19 -11.08 9.69
CA GLU A 571 3.95 -10.33 9.86
C GLU A 571 3.46 -10.34 11.33
N GLY A 572 3.17 -9.15 11.88
CA GLY A 572 2.93 -8.94 13.32
C GLY A 572 1.46 -8.98 13.79
N PRO A 573 1.22 -8.91 15.12
CA PRO A 573 -0.11 -8.82 15.73
C PRO A 573 -0.76 -7.43 15.60
N VAL A 574 0.02 -6.38 15.33
CA VAL A 574 -0.43 -5.01 15.00
C VAL A 574 0.09 -4.57 13.63
N ALA A 575 -0.02 -3.28 13.30
CA ALA A 575 0.55 -2.67 12.11
C ALA A 575 2.03 -2.30 12.35
N ALA A 576 2.85 -2.30 11.29
CA ALA A 576 4.27 -1.95 11.41
C ALA A 576 4.47 -0.42 11.32
N GLY A 577 3.65 0.27 10.53
CA GLY A 577 3.58 1.72 10.44
C GLY A 577 4.93 2.39 10.13
N ILE A 578 5.14 3.57 10.70
CA ILE A 578 6.37 4.37 10.53
C ILE A 578 7.64 3.65 11.03
N ASP A 579 7.52 2.73 12.00
CA ASP A 579 8.67 1.98 12.50
C ASP A 579 9.12 0.93 11.48
N GLY A 580 8.17 0.32 10.75
CA GLY A 580 8.45 -0.54 9.60
C GLY A 580 9.28 0.16 8.51
N MET A 581 9.05 1.46 8.27
CA MET A 581 9.83 2.29 7.36
C MET A 581 11.22 2.66 7.89
N LYS A 582 11.36 2.89 9.20
CA LYS A 582 12.61 3.37 9.83
C LYS A 582 13.67 2.28 10.02
N ARG A 583 13.37 1.02 9.70
CA ARG A 583 14.28 -0.12 9.90
C ARG A 583 15.52 -0.08 9.00
N THR A 584 16.68 0.03 9.64
CA THR A 584 18.01 -0.04 9.01
C THR A 584 18.34 -1.45 8.49
N ASP A 585 17.85 -2.49 9.15
CA ASP A 585 18.05 -3.90 8.82
C ASP A 585 17.10 -4.38 7.70
N SER A 586 16.55 -3.48 6.89
CA SER A 586 15.43 -3.77 5.99
C SER A 586 15.80 -4.26 4.59
N SER A 587 17.07 -4.44 4.23
CA SER A 587 17.54 -4.90 2.90
C SER A 587 16.73 -6.06 2.30
N GLY A 588 16.34 -5.96 1.02
CA GLY A 588 15.70 -7.03 0.25
C GLY A 588 16.61 -7.57 -0.86
N ILE A 589 16.06 -8.39 -1.75
CA ILE A 589 16.80 -9.10 -2.80
C ILE A 589 17.52 -8.14 -3.78
N VAL A 590 16.91 -7.01 -4.10
CA VAL A 590 17.51 -6.00 -5.00
C VAL A 590 18.73 -5.35 -4.35
N GLU A 591 18.61 -5.00 -3.07
CA GLU A 591 19.68 -4.36 -2.30
C GLU A 591 20.83 -5.35 -2.01
N MET A 592 20.52 -6.62 -1.80
CA MET A 592 21.51 -7.72 -1.77
C MET A 592 22.20 -7.90 -3.13
N GLY A 593 21.49 -7.71 -4.24
CA GLY A 593 22.08 -7.70 -5.58
C GLY A 593 23.09 -6.57 -5.79
N GLN A 594 22.81 -5.38 -5.23
CA GLN A 594 23.75 -4.26 -5.21
C GLN A 594 24.98 -4.57 -4.32
N GLU A 595 24.82 -5.21 -3.15
CA GLU A 595 25.96 -5.67 -2.34
C GLU A 595 26.83 -6.67 -3.11
N LEU A 596 26.22 -7.67 -3.75
CA LEU A 596 26.89 -8.70 -4.53
C LEU A 596 27.73 -8.08 -5.66
N MET A 597 27.16 -7.15 -6.43
CA MET A 597 27.90 -6.42 -7.47
C MET A 597 29.07 -5.60 -6.90
N LYS A 598 28.83 -4.87 -5.80
CA LYS A 598 29.84 -4.06 -5.11
C LYS A 598 31.01 -4.89 -4.58
N ARG A 599 30.75 -6.09 -4.02
CA ARG A 599 31.77 -7.03 -3.53
C ARG A 599 32.63 -7.62 -4.65
N LEU A 600 32.03 -7.83 -5.82
CA LEU A 600 32.73 -8.28 -7.03
C LEU A 600 33.47 -7.15 -7.76
N GLY A 601 33.45 -5.91 -7.23
CA GLY A 601 34.09 -4.75 -7.85
C GLY A 601 33.41 -4.27 -9.14
N LEU A 602 32.14 -4.63 -9.34
CA LEU A 602 31.35 -4.25 -10.50
C LEU A 602 30.70 -2.86 -10.30
N LEU A 603 30.33 -2.22 -11.41
CA LEU A 603 29.60 -0.94 -11.38
C LEU A 603 28.20 -1.14 -10.79
N GLU A 604 27.80 -0.27 -9.88
CA GLU A 604 26.47 -0.32 -9.26
C GLU A 604 25.39 0.13 -10.29
N PRO A 605 24.34 -0.68 -10.52
CA PRO A 605 23.29 -0.34 -11.47
C PRO A 605 22.33 0.71 -10.90
N SER A 606 21.87 1.64 -11.74
CA SER A 606 20.81 2.60 -11.40
C SER A 606 19.39 2.06 -11.69
N SER A 607 19.29 1.03 -12.53
CA SER A 607 18.04 0.39 -12.91
C SER A 607 18.24 -1.08 -13.34
N ILE A 608 17.13 -1.83 -13.46
CA ILE A 608 17.12 -3.15 -14.09
C ILE A 608 17.59 -3.13 -15.55
N MET A 609 17.37 -2.03 -16.28
CA MET A 609 17.80 -1.90 -17.68
C MET A 609 19.32 -1.89 -17.79
N ASP A 610 20.01 -1.24 -16.85
CA ASP A 610 21.47 -1.19 -16.77
C ASP A 610 22.04 -2.62 -16.63
N VAL A 611 21.43 -3.42 -15.74
CA VAL A 611 21.81 -4.83 -15.52
C VAL A 611 21.63 -5.64 -16.80
N LEU A 612 20.48 -5.50 -17.47
CA LEU A 612 20.18 -6.27 -18.69
C LEU A 612 20.95 -5.77 -19.93
N GLN A 613 21.42 -4.53 -19.94
CA GLN A 613 22.29 -3.99 -20.98
C GLN A 613 23.73 -4.52 -20.87
N VAL A 614 24.24 -4.68 -19.64
CA VAL A 614 25.58 -5.25 -19.40
C VAL A 614 25.57 -6.78 -19.41
N TYR A 615 24.50 -7.40 -18.93
CA TYR A 615 24.32 -8.85 -18.80
C TYR A 615 23.02 -9.30 -19.50
N PRO A 616 22.99 -9.34 -20.85
CA PRO A 616 21.79 -9.69 -21.59
C PRO A 616 21.35 -11.15 -21.34
N SER A 617 20.06 -11.33 -21.02
CA SER A 617 19.48 -12.65 -20.75
C SER A 617 18.09 -12.81 -21.37
N ASP A 618 18.00 -13.75 -22.31
CA ASP A 618 16.76 -14.21 -22.95
C ASP A 618 15.68 -14.64 -21.94
N PHE A 619 16.09 -15.25 -20.82
CA PHE A 619 15.15 -15.71 -19.80
C PHE A 619 14.72 -14.59 -18.85
N ALA A 620 15.58 -13.61 -18.55
CA ALA A 620 15.17 -12.41 -17.85
C ALA A 620 14.08 -11.64 -18.63
N ASN A 621 14.30 -11.43 -19.92
CA ASN A 621 13.31 -10.78 -20.80
C ASN A 621 11.96 -11.54 -20.84
N ARG A 622 11.99 -12.89 -20.78
CA ARG A 622 10.77 -13.71 -20.68
C ARG A 622 10.09 -13.61 -19.32
N MET A 623 10.83 -13.53 -18.21
CA MET A 623 10.24 -13.33 -16.88
C MET A 623 9.52 -11.98 -16.78
N LEU A 624 10.13 -10.90 -17.28
CA LEU A 624 9.46 -9.59 -17.39
C LEU A 624 8.16 -9.70 -18.20
N TYR A 625 8.19 -10.35 -19.37
CA TYR A 625 7.01 -10.54 -20.20
C TYR A 625 5.91 -11.38 -19.53
N TYR A 626 6.25 -12.49 -18.84
CA TYR A 626 5.26 -13.29 -18.11
C TYR A 626 4.63 -12.50 -16.95
N ALA A 627 5.40 -11.66 -16.27
CA ALA A 627 4.93 -10.79 -15.18
C ALA A 627 4.04 -9.61 -15.65
N MET A 628 3.97 -9.32 -16.95
CA MET A 628 3.01 -8.36 -17.52
C MET A 628 1.58 -8.92 -17.65
N VAL A 629 1.40 -10.24 -17.60
CA VAL A 629 0.08 -10.89 -17.65
C VAL A 629 -0.08 -11.85 -16.45
N PRO A 630 -0.03 -11.30 -15.22
CA PRO A 630 0.26 -12.10 -14.03
C PRO A 630 -0.90 -12.97 -13.55
N ALA A 631 -2.17 -12.58 -13.70
CA ALA A 631 -3.30 -13.41 -13.30
C ALA A 631 -3.45 -14.64 -14.20
N ALA A 632 -3.23 -14.49 -15.52
CA ALA A 632 -3.19 -15.63 -16.44
C ALA A 632 -1.99 -16.55 -16.19
N ASN A 633 -0.81 -15.98 -15.89
CA ASN A 633 0.43 -16.73 -15.69
C ASN A 633 0.67 -17.18 -14.23
N LEU A 634 -0.20 -16.86 -13.27
CA LEU A 634 0.03 -17.06 -11.83
C LEU A 634 0.63 -18.43 -11.45
N PRO A 635 0.12 -19.59 -11.92
CA PRO A 635 0.73 -20.88 -11.58
C PRO A 635 2.15 -21.04 -12.14
N LEU A 636 2.38 -20.58 -13.37
CA LEU A 636 3.70 -20.61 -14.03
C LEU A 636 4.69 -19.74 -13.25
N LEU A 637 4.28 -18.54 -12.85
CA LEU A 637 5.10 -17.56 -12.11
C LEU A 637 5.51 -18.09 -10.73
N LEU A 638 4.56 -18.65 -9.97
CA LEU A 638 4.81 -19.33 -8.70
C LEU A 638 5.78 -20.53 -8.88
N GLY A 639 5.62 -21.28 -9.96
CA GLY A 639 6.52 -22.39 -10.31
C GLY A 639 7.95 -21.92 -10.59
N ILE A 640 8.11 -20.89 -11.43
CA ILE A 640 9.43 -20.28 -11.72
C ILE A 640 10.06 -19.80 -10.41
N LEU A 641 9.30 -19.11 -9.55
CA LEU A 641 9.80 -18.57 -8.30
C LEU A 641 10.30 -19.66 -7.33
N LEU A 642 9.62 -20.81 -7.24
CA LEU A 642 10.11 -21.94 -6.42
C LEU A 642 11.51 -22.42 -6.84
N ALA A 643 11.87 -22.30 -8.12
CA ALA A 643 13.23 -22.58 -8.57
C ALA A 643 14.23 -21.48 -8.15
N PHE A 644 13.80 -20.23 -8.10
CA PHE A 644 14.62 -19.11 -7.64
C PHE A 644 14.86 -19.11 -6.13
N VAL A 645 13.94 -19.63 -5.32
CA VAL A 645 14.20 -19.88 -3.89
C VAL A 645 15.40 -20.83 -3.71
N GLU A 646 15.59 -21.83 -4.57
CA GLU A 646 16.82 -22.65 -4.54
C GLU A 646 18.08 -21.88 -4.97
N LEU A 647 17.95 -20.87 -5.85
CA LEU A 647 19.08 -19.99 -6.20
C LEU A 647 19.44 -19.07 -5.03
N GLN A 648 18.44 -18.54 -4.32
CA GLN A 648 18.62 -17.76 -3.08
C GLN A 648 19.34 -18.59 -2.02
N GLU A 649 18.90 -19.83 -1.77
CA GLU A 649 19.54 -20.76 -0.82
C GLU A 649 21.00 -21.05 -1.19
N LEU A 650 21.31 -21.23 -2.49
CA LEU A 650 22.68 -21.42 -2.96
C LEU A 650 23.56 -20.17 -2.84
N VAL A 651 22.99 -18.97 -2.99
CA VAL A 651 23.71 -17.70 -2.81
C VAL A 651 23.93 -17.40 -1.32
N ALA A 652 22.97 -17.69 -0.45
CA ALA A 652 23.07 -17.47 1.00
C ALA A 652 24.24 -18.23 1.63
N VAL A 653 24.49 -19.46 1.19
CA VAL A 653 25.60 -20.30 1.66
C VAL A 653 26.93 -20.08 0.92
N SER A 654 27.06 -18.98 0.18
CA SER A 654 28.25 -18.61 -0.59
C SER A 654 28.90 -17.32 -0.10
N ASP A 655 30.17 -17.09 -0.43
CA ASP A 655 30.90 -15.87 -0.07
C ASP A 655 30.47 -14.60 -0.85
N LEU A 656 29.38 -14.67 -1.63
CA LEU A 656 28.88 -13.56 -2.46
C LEU A 656 28.22 -12.43 -1.66
N LEU A 657 27.75 -12.68 -0.44
CA LEU A 657 27.07 -11.71 0.44
C LEU A 657 27.76 -11.57 1.80
N SER A 658 27.42 -10.53 2.55
CA SER A 658 27.82 -10.40 3.95
C SER A 658 27.11 -11.44 4.82
N PRO A 659 27.69 -11.90 5.95
CA PRO A 659 27.01 -12.85 6.84
C PRO A 659 25.61 -12.40 7.25
N GLU A 660 25.43 -11.11 7.54
CA GLU A 660 24.13 -10.49 7.84
C GLU A 660 23.12 -10.64 6.69
N HIS A 661 23.52 -10.35 5.45
CA HIS A 661 22.65 -10.55 4.29
C HIS A 661 22.47 -12.02 3.89
N SER A 662 23.43 -12.91 4.16
CA SER A 662 23.28 -14.36 3.98
C SER A 662 22.28 -14.96 4.97
N ASP A 663 22.37 -14.60 6.25
CA ASP A 663 21.40 -14.99 7.27
C ASP A 663 20.01 -14.45 6.94
N LYS A 664 19.91 -13.17 6.51
CA LYS A 664 18.64 -12.59 6.10
C LYS A 664 18.07 -13.20 4.81
N LEU A 665 18.90 -13.50 3.82
CA LEU A 665 18.47 -14.19 2.61
C LEU A 665 17.93 -15.60 2.93
N THR A 666 18.44 -16.23 3.98
CA THR A 666 17.92 -17.51 4.49
C THR A 666 16.52 -17.36 5.10
N ASP A 667 16.21 -16.29 5.85
CA ASP A 667 14.82 -15.98 6.28
C ASP A 667 13.89 -15.71 5.10
N ILE A 668 14.35 -14.93 4.11
CA ILE A 668 13.57 -14.62 2.91
C ILE A 668 13.23 -15.91 2.16
N ALA A 669 14.23 -16.72 1.83
CA ALA A 669 14.04 -18.00 1.14
C ALA A 669 13.12 -18.96 1.92
N LEU A 670 13.23 -19.01 3.25
CA LEU A 670 12.35 -19.80 4.11
C LEU A 670 10.89 -19.31 4.05
N ARG A 671 10.65 -18.00 4.18
CA ARG A 671 9.30 -17.40 4.11
C ARG A 671 8.66 -17.56 2.74
N GLU A 672 9.44 -17.42 1.67
CA GLU A 672 9.00 -17.70 0.31
C GLU A 672 8.66 -19.18 0.14
N ARG A 673 9.53 -20.08 0.61
CA ARG A 673 9.30 -21.54 0.59
C ARG A 673 8.03 -21.92 1.33
N GLU A 674 7.82 -21.42 2.56
CA GLU A 674 6.59 -21.63 3.37
C GLU A 674 5.33 -21.27 2.58
N CYS A 675 5.30 -20.07 1.96
CA CYS A 675 4.15 -19.60 1.21
C CYS A 675 3.95 -20.37 -0.12
N LEU A 676 5.03 -20.80 -0.78
CA LEU A 676 4.96 -21.61 -1.99
C LEU A 676 4.44 -23.04 -1.74
N GLN A 677 4.67 -23.64 -0.56
CA GLN A 677 4.08 -24.95 -0.23
C GLN A 677 2.55 -24.89 -0.16
N PHE A 678 2.04 -23.81 0.44
CA PHE A 678 0.61 -23.53 0.52
C PHE A 678 0.03 -23.35 -0.91
N CYS A 679 0.63 -22.48 -1.72
CA CYS A 679 0.21 -22.26 -3.11
C CYS A 679 0.22 -23.56 -3.94
N GLN A 680 1.25 -24.41 -3.80
CA GLN A 680 1.31 -25.70 -4.50
C GLN A 680 0.17 -26.64 -4.07
N THR A 681 -0.22 -26.63 -2.80
CA THR A 681 -1.30 -27.48 -2.26
C THR A 681 -2.68 -27.05 -2.75
N GLU A 682 -2.92 -25.75 -2.89
CA GLU A 682 -4.14 -25.21 -3.53
C GLU A 682 -4.16 -25.48 -5.04
N LEU A 683 -3.01 -25.38 -5.70
CA LEU A 683 -2.89 -25.68 -7.14
C LEU A 683 -3.05 -27.17 -7.45
N ALA A 684 -2.66 -28.07 -6.56
CA ALA A 684 -2.80 -29.53 -6.73
C ALA A 684 -4.27 -29.99 -6.88
N GLN A 685 -5.22 -29.20 -6.39
CA GLN A 685 -6.66 -29.43 -6.57
C GLN A 685 -7.16 -29.07 -7.98
N GLN A 686 -6.33 -28.42 -8.82
CA GLN A 686 -6.68 -27.88 -10.13
C GLN A 686 -5.67 -28.38 -11.19
N PRO A 687 -5.81 -29.60 -11.73
CA PRO A 687 -4.76 -30.30 -12.49
C PRO A 687 -4.10 -29.49 -13.62
N ALA A 688 -4.86 -28.72 -14.40
CA ALA A 688 -4.30 -27.88 -15.46
C ALA A 688 -3.37 -26.78 -14.93
N LYS A 689 -3.76 -26.11 -13.83
CA LYS A 689 -2.91 -25.10 -13.17
C LYS A 689 -1.71 -25.74 -12.48
N TYR A 690 -1.87 -26.95 -11.93
CA TYR A 690 -0.75 -27.72 -11.37
C TYR A 690 0.31 -28.06 -12.43
N VAL A 691 -0.11 -28.48 -13.63
CA VAL A 691 0.80 -28.73 -14.76
C VAL A 691 1.54 -27.44 -15.18
N MET A 692 0.86 -26.29 -15.22
CA MET A 692 1.52 -24.99 -15.47
C MET A 692 2.55 -24.65 -14.39
N PHE A 693 2.26 -24.90 -13.12
CA PHE A 693 3.20 -24.71 -12.01
C PHE A 693 4.43 -25.62 -12.12
N CYS A 694 4.23 -26.92 -12.37
CA CYS A 694 5.33 -27.87 -12.63
C CYS A 694 6.18 -27.42 -13.83
N THR A 695 5.55 -26.93 -14.89
CA THR A 695 6.23 -26.40 -16.09
C THR A 695 7.08 -25.18 -15.77
N GLY A 696 6.54 -24.23 -15.01
CA GLY A 696 7.27 -23.04 -14.54
C GLY A 696 8.49 -23.40 -13.71
N TYR A 697 8.33 -24.34 -12.76
CA TYR A 697 9.44 -24.84 -11.94
C TYR A 697 10.54 -25.50 -12.78
N GLN A 698 10.22 -26.38 -13.73
CA GLN A 698 11.25 -26.99 -14.60
C GLN A 698 11.95 -25.94 -15.49
N ILE A 699 11.24 -24.94 -15.99
CA ILE A 699 11.82 -23.81 -16.75
C ILE A 699 12.77 -22.99 -15.86
N GLY A 700 12.34 -22.63 -14.65
CA GLY A 700 13.19 -21.93 -13.68
C GLY A 700 14.44 -22.74 -13.32
N ARG A 701 14.27 -24.01 -12.93
CA ARG A 701 15.36 -24.93 -12.54
C ARG A 701 16.41 -25.09 -13.63
N LYS A 702 16.01 -25.14 -14.91
CA LYS A 702 16.93 -25.20 -16.04
C LYS A 702 17.83 -23.97 -16.10
N ASN A 703 17.27 -22.77 -15.88
CA ASN A 703 18.02 -21.52 -15.94
C ASN A 703 18.87 -21.28 -14.68
N VAL A 704 18.38 -21.65 -13.49
CA VAL A 704 19.15 -21.64 -12.24
C VAL A 704 20.39 -22.52 -12.34
N LYS A 705 20.32 -23.68 -13.02
CA LYS A 705 21.51 -24.50 -13.32
C LYS A 705 22.53 -23.78 -14.21
N PHE A 706 22.12 -22.91 -15.13
CA PHE A 706 23.04 -22.12 -15.95
C PHE A 706 23.73 -20.97 -15.18
N CYS A 707 23.27 -20.61 -13.97
CA CYS A 707 23.99 -19.70 -13.08
C CYS A 707 25.22 -20.34 -12.42
N LEU A 708 25.37 -21.67 -12.48
CA LEU A 708 26.41 -22.44 -11.82
C LEU A 708 27.46 -22.91 -12.83
N ASP A 709 28.70 -23.04 -12.38
CA ASP A 709 29.71 -23.81 -13.12
C ASP A 709 29.36 -25.31 -13.16
N GLU A 710 29.87 -26.01 -14.17
CA GLU A 710 29.69 -27.46 -14.33
C GLU A 710 30.77 -28.19 -13.50
N GLU A 711 30.40 -29.29 -12.83
CA GLU A 711 31.27 -30.10 -11.95
C GLU A 711 32.16 -31.08 -12.72
#